data_AF-A0AAW7QP90-F1
#
_entry.id   AF-A0AAW7QP90-F1
#
_cell.length_a   1.000
_cell.length_b   1.000
_cell.length_c   1.000
_cell.angle_alpha   90.00
_cell.angle_beta   90.00
_cell.angle_gamma   90.00
#
_symmetry.space_group_name_H-M   'P 1'
#
loop_
_entity.id
_entity.type
_entity.pdbx_description
1 polymer ?
#
loop_
_entity_poly.entity_id
_entity_poly.type
_entity_poly.pdbx_seq_one_letter_code
_entity_poly.pdbx_strand_id
1 'polypeptide(L)'
;MKRFSLARSVMLLRPLQPLPAWWLITRRELRDTLTDWRLLTPLGLLSLALPFLVSAAALALIRFTEQLELAIQIIPFAILLVGFLPAGFSLILALESFAGERERNTLETLLAMPLSDRELYLAKLIAALALPLIGALLSQVVFGVVMLLFAPDVALVAFHPLRLLLLLALVLTMAMVMVSGAVIISSHVTTVRAASLLSSLILVPLALLVQVIAFLIVGNHWDGVFGIWLGLNALVGLLIHTGMRAFSREELLAREQIRRPWFGWLQRRSRRQITHFGGHPVWIVARREMIEITRDWRSLTLLSFLAVLMPVGLNAAIIAILPQLDDPLALGPLVPFVGVLAGFVPMSFALVAALESFVGERERNTFEALCALPISDWQLFLGKMVGTLLIPLITALITQHLFYALVAINVPALYADGMSPALLGLMSLLTIVVAVGLVSGAVSFSIHAGSVREASMMASAVLLPTTALLQAQAPYFIARRFDVVWLAILAITVVALAFLRSGMQTFQRAAIFSRNRETMSLRRIWSTFRRFFSEYQPAGTPLYAYRGLPFSPWRFYRYEFPALLYELRLPLAVSMLAAVSGTVLGLTLSQTLVLPPVEQALTMLAYGPAPSLLLAGFVFANNLRVSILSNLLAPFSLGVFPFLVPAVVFAQIGYISGRILVQNGATIVDPLQFIVAYLLPHGVIELPTFLISAALGLRMGAALLSTPGNFTVGENLLWAAAQTVKVWLLIIAPLVLVAALIEGLITPLVIMWVY
;
A
#
# COMPACT_ATOMS: atom_id res chain seq x y z
N MET A 1 -40.32 53.59 -52.65
CA MET A 1 -41.26 53.16 -51.58
C MET A 1 -41.52 51.67 -51.79
N LYS A 2 -41.34 50.71 -50.89
CA LYS A 2 -41.09 50.63 -49.44
C LYS A 2 -40.06 49.51 -49.20
N ARG A 3 -39.14 49.74 -48.25
CA ARG A 3 -38.21 48.76 -47.68
C ARG A 3 -38.99 47.75 -46.82
N PHE A 4 -38.75 46.46 -46.99
CA PHE A 4 -39.11 45.44 -46.00
C PHE A 4 -37.95 45.29 -45.00
N SER A 5 -38.25 45.51 -43.72
CA SER A 5 -37.34 45.40 -42.60
C SER A 5 -37.14 43.95 -42.19
N LEU A 6 -35.91 43.43 -42.30
CA LEU A 6 -35.46 42.26 -41.56
C LEU A 6 -34.70 42.74 -40.32
N ALA A 7 -35.45 43.05 -39.26
CA ALA A 7 -34.89 43.12 -37.92
C ALA A 7 -34.78 41.70 -37.35
N ARG A 8 -33.71 40.98 -37.71
CA ARG A 8 -33.15 39.93 -36.85
C ARG A 8 -31.86 40.48 -36.29
N SER A 9 -31.95 40.98 -35.07
CA SER A 9 -30.82 41.16 -34.18
C SER A 9 -30.06 39.84 -34.11
N VAL A 10 -28.95 39.75 -34.84
CA VAL A 10 -27.90 38.78 -34.59
C VAL A 10 -27.40 39.10 -33.20
N MET A 11 -27.92 38.37 -32.22
CA MET A 11 -27.37 38.31 -30.89
C MET A 11 -25.94 37.80 -31.07
N LEU A 12 -24.98 38.73 -31.04
CA LEU A 12 -23.56 38.44 -30.95
C LEU A 12 -23.39 37.61 -29.68
N LEU A 13 -23.45 36.28 -29.84
CA LEU A 13 -22.87 35.37 -28.88
C LEU A 13 -21.41 35.83 -28.76
N ARG A 14 -21.06 36.41 -27.62
CA ARG A 14 -19.65 36.59 -27.24
C ARG A 14 -18.94 35.28 -27.62
N PRO A 15 -17.86 35.30 -28.42
CA PRO A 15 -17.07 34.10 -28.56
C PRO A 15 -16.69 33.70 -27.14
N LEU A 16 -17.16 32.52 -26.69
CA LEU A 16 -16.62 31.88 -25.51
C LEU A 16 -15.11 31.91 -25.72
N GLN A 17 -14.39 32.65 -24.87
CA GLN A 17 -12.94 32.74 -24.99
C GLN A 17 -12.43 31.31 -25.11
N PRO A 18 -11.72 30.95 -26.19
CA PRO A 18 -11.21 29.60 -26.33
C PRO A 18 -10.37 29.33 -25.08
N LEU A 19 -10.72 28.25 -24.36
CA LEU A 19 -9.96 27.84 -23.18
C LEU A 19 -8.48 27.83 -23.55
N PRO A 20 -7.60 28.33 -22.68
CA PRO A 20 -6.18 28.42 -23.02
C PRO A 20 -5.68 27.03 -23.39
N ALA A 21 -4.91 26.94 -24.47
CA ALA A 21 -4.63 25.66 -25.13
C ALA A 21 -3.88 24.67 -24.21
N TRP A 22 -3.11 25.15 -23.22
CA TRP A 22 -2.52 24.32 -22.17
C TRP A 22 -3.58 23.60 -21.33
N TRP A 23 -4.70 24.26 -21.01
CA TRP A 23 -5.80 23.67 -20.25
C TRP A 23 -6.56 22.60 -21.05
N LEU A 24 -6.63 22.75 -22.38
CA LEU A 24 -7.24 21.73 -23.25
C LEU A 24 -6.48 20.40 -23.17
N ILE A 25 -5.14 20.45 -23.21
CA ILE A 25 -4.27 19.28 -23.04
C ILE A 25 -4.41 18.73 -21.63
N THR A 26 -4.29 19.57 -20.60
CA THR A 26 -4.44 19.14 -19.21
C THR A 26 -5.77 18.45 -18.97
N ARG A 27 -6.87 18.99 -19.50
CA ARG A 27 -8.21 18.39 -19.37
C ARG A 27 -8.30 17.05 -20.09
N ARG A 28 -7.70 16.92 -21.28
CA ARG A 28 -7.66 15.64 -22.02
C ARG A 28 -6.90 14.59 -21.22
N GLU A 29 -5.68 14.88 -20.78
CA GLU A 29 -4.88 13.93 -20.00
C GLU A 29 -5.49 13.60 -18.65
N LEU A 30 -6.10 14.58 -17.97
CA LEU A 30 -6.81 14.34 -16.72
C LEU A 30 -8.02 13.44 -16.95
N ARG A 31 -8.74 13.59 -18.07
CA ARG A 31 -9.83 12.69 -18.44
C ARG A 31 -9.32 11.27 -18.73
N ASP A 32 -8.21 11.15 -19.43
CA ASP A 32 -7.61 9.85 -19.75
C ASP A 32 -7.14 9.13 -18.47
N THR A 33 -6.53 9.86 -17.52
CA THR A 33 -6.13 9.32 -16.22
C THR A 33 -7.32 8.99 -15.31
N LEU A 34 -8.38 9.81 -15.30
CA LEU A 34 -9.64 9.55 -14.56
C LEU A 34 -10.50 8.43 -15.17
N THR A 35 -10.23 8.03 -16.41
CA THR A 35 -10.95 6.90 -17.04
C THR A 35 -10.18 5.59 -16.96
N ASP A 36 -8.87 5.67 -16.69
CA ASP A 36 -8.04 4.50 -16.48
C ASP A 36 -8.22 3.95 -15.05
N TRP A 37 -9.10 2.95 -14.92
CA TRP A 37 -9.35 2.27 -13.64
C TRP A 37 -8.07 1.66 -13.04
N ARG A 38 -7.06 1.34 -13.86
CA ARG A 38 -5.79 0.75 -13.40
C ARG A 38 -4.93 1.77 -12.64
N LEU A 39 -5.09 3.06 -12.95
CA LEU A 39 -4.51 4.16 -12.17
C LEU A 39 -5.39 4.49 -10.97
N LEU A 40 -6.71 4.59 -11.19
CA LEU A 40 -7.64 5.00 -10.13
C LEU A 40 -7.76 3.99 -8.99
N THR A 41 -7.65 2.69 -9.27
CA THR A 41 -7.83 1.67 -8.24
C THR A 41 -6.70 1.70 -7.21
N PRO A 42 -5.40 1.64 -7.60
CA PRO A 42 -4.30 1.74 -6.63
C PRO A 42 -4.21 3.12 -5.96
N LEU A 43 -4.48 4.20 -6.69
CA LEU A 43 -4.46 5.54 -6.10
C LEU A 43 -5.62 5.74 -5.12
N GLY A 44 -6.85 5.43 -5.52
CA GLY A 44 -8.02 5.51 -4.65
C GLY A 44 -7.91 4.60 -3.44
N LEU A 45 -7.29 3.43 -3.60
CA LEU A 45 -6.88 2.56 -2.51
C LEU A 45 -5.98 3.30 -1.50
N LEU A 46 -4.86 3.85 -1.95
CA LEU A 46 -3.95 4.55 -1.03
C LEU A 46 -4.56 5.82 -0.45
N SER A 47 -5.44 6.49 -1.18
CA SER A 47 -6.06 7.74 -0.71
C SER A 47 -7.21 7.52 0.26
N LEU A 48 -7.90 6.38 0.20
CA LEU A 48 -9.07 6.10 1.03
C LEU A 48 -8.82 5.04 2.08
N ALA A 49 -8.23 3.90 1.71
CA ALA A 49 -8.07 2.76 2.61
C ALA A 49 -6.89 2.93 3.58
N LEU A 50 -5.77 3.46 3.10
CA LEU A 50 -4.56 3.65 3.90
C LEU A 50 -4.78 4.56 5.12
N PRO A 51 -5.48 5.72 5.01
CA PRO A 51 -5.87 6.50 6.17
C PRO A 51 -6.53 5.67 7.26
N PHE A 52 -7.53 4.82 6.91
CA PHE A 52 -8.18 3.96 7.89
C PHE A 52 -7.23 2.92 8.49
N LEU A 53 -6.32 2.35 7.69
CA LEU A 53 -5.30 1.42 8.18
C LEU A 53 -4.38 2.09 9.21
N VAL A 54 -3.84 3.25 8.87
CA VAL A 54 -2.92 3.99 9.73
C VAL A 54 -3.65 4.54 10.95
N SER A 55 -4.90 4.99 10.80
CA SER A 55 -5.75 5.39 11.92
C SER A 55 -6.04 4.22 12.87
N ALA A 56 -6.37 3.03 12.35
CA ALA A 56 -6.60 1.85 13.17
C ALA A 56 -5.33 1.45 13.93
N ALA A 57 -4.17 1.50 13.26
CA ALA A 57 -2.87 1.26 13.89
C ALA A 57 -2.55 2.30 14.97
N ALA A 58 -2.81 3.58 14.72
CA ALA A 58 -2.62 4.66 15.69
C ALA A 58 -3.54 4.50 16.91
N LEU A 59 -4.82 4.14 16.70
CA LEU A 59 -5.77 3.87 17.78
C LEU A 59 -5.37 2.65 18.61
N ALA A 60 -4.91 1.58 17.94
CA ALA A 60 -4.38 0.41 18.63
C ALA A 60 -3.15 0.76 19.46
N LEU A 61 -2.25 1.59 18.93
CA LEU A 61 -1.06 2.07 19.64
C LEU A 61 -1.45 2.90 20.87
N ILE A 62 -2.33 3.89 20.73
CA ILE A 62 -2.84 4.73 21.83
C ILE A 62 -3.38 3.86 22.98
N ARG A 63 -4.17 2.84 22.62
CA ARG A 63 -4.78 1.93 23.59
C ARG A 63 -3.77 0.97 24.23
N PHE A 64 -2.68 0.65 23.53
CA PHE A 64 -1.68 -0.31 23.98
C PHE A 64 -0.59 0.31 24.85
N THR A 65 -0.17 1.54 24.57
CA THR A 65 0.99 2.14 25.25
C THR A 65 0.65 2.86 26.55
N GLU A 66 -0.62 3.24 26.77
CA GLU A 66 -1.07 4.13 27.87
C GLU A 66 -0.26 5.44 28.01
N GLN A 67 0.60 5.76 27.04
CA GLN A 67 1.46 6.93 26.99
C GLN A 67 0.86 7.94 26.02
N LEU A 68 -0.07 8.74 26.54
CA LEU A 68 -0.78 9.78 25.78
C LEU A 68 0.20 10.76 25.09
N GLU A 69 1.32 11.07 25.74
CA GLU A 69 2.33 12.00 25.23
C GLU A 69 2.99 11.49 23.93
N LEU A 70 3.39 10.22 23.89
CA LEU A 70 3.97 9.59 22.70
C LEU A 70 2.96 9.53 21.56
N ALA A 71 1.68 9.26 21.87
CA ALA A 71 0.63 9.27 20.86
C ALA A 71 0.44 10.66 20.24
N ILE A 72 0.41 11.72 21.06
CA ILE A 72 0.28 13.11 20.60
C ILE A 72 1.44 13.49 19.67
N GLN A 73 2.65 12.98 19.95
CA GLN A 73 3.84 13.25 19.13
C GLN A 73 3.88 12.47 17.80
N ILE A 74 3.32 11.25 17.75
CA ILE A 74 3.39 10.37 16.57
C ILE A 74 2.27 10.67 15.56
N ILE A 75 1.09 11.10 16.00
CA ILE A 75 -0.07 11.34 15.12
C ILE A 75 0.20 12.37 14.01
N PRO A 76 0.90 13.51 14.25
CA PRO A 76 1.22 14.46 13.19
C PRO A 76 2.21 13.89 12.15
N PHE A 77 3.03 12.91 12.52
CA PHE A 77 3.82 12.15 11.53
C PHE A 77 2.93 11.20 10.71
N ALA A 78 1.97 10.52 11.35
CA ALA A 78 1.06 9.60 10.66
C ALA A 78 0.24 10.30 9.56
N ILE A 79 -0.25 11.53 9.79
CA ILE A 79 -0.95 12.31 8.76
C ILE A 79 -0.03 12.73 7.61
N LEU A 80 1.26 13.02 7.87
CA LEU A 80 2.24 13.29 6.82
C LEU A 80 2.46 12.04 5.95
N LEU A 81 2.69 10.89 6.59
CA LEU A 81 2.92 9.61 5.91
C LEU A 81 1.75 9.22 5.00
N VAL A 82 0.52 9.36 5.51
CA VAL A 82 -0.72 9.02 4.80
C VAL A 82 -0.93 9.92 3.57
N GLY A 83 -0.46 11.16 3.58
CA GLY A 83 -0.46 12.05 2.41
C GLY A 83 0.69 11.80 1.44
N PHE A 84 1.89 11.52 1.95
CA PHE A 84 3.09 11.30 1.13
C PHE A 84 2.97 10.08 0.21
N LEU A 85 2.38 8.98 0.69
CA LEU A 85 2.31 7.72 -0.07
C LEU A 85 1.46 7.83 -1.37
N PRO A 86 0.22 8.36 -1.36
CA PRO A 86 -0.50 8.67 -2.60
C PRO A 86 0.21 9.72 -3.46
N ALA A 87 0.86 10.73 -2.86
CA ALA A 87 1.65 11.70 -3.63
C ALA A 87 2.79 11.03 -4.41
N GLY A 88 3.32 9.92 -3.88
CA GLY A 88 4.29 9.04 -4.54
C GLY A 88 3.90 8.60 -5.96
N PHE A 89 2.61 8.38 -6.21
CA PHE A 89 2.10 7.98 -7.53
C PHE A 89 2.29 9.05 -8.61
N SER A 90 2.42 10.32 -8.22
CA SER A 90 2.66 11.42 -9.15
C SER A 90 3.95 11.26 -9.95
N LEU A 91 4.94 10.61 -9.35
CA LEU A 91 6.23 10.32 -9.98
C LEU A 91 6.07 9.39 -11.18
N ILE A 92 5.24 8.34 -11.05
CA ILE A 92 4.98 7.37 -12.12
C ILE A 92 4.32 8.08 -13.30
N LEU A 93 3.28 8.86 -13.05
CA LEU A 93 2.55 9.61 -14.09
C LEU A 93 3.46 10.64 -14.79
N ALA A 94 4.25 11.37 -14.01
CA ALA A 94 5.16 12.39 -14.53
C ALA A 94 6.28 11.78 -15.39
N LEU A 95 6.83 10.63 -15.00
CA LEU A 95 7.89 9.94 -15.74
C LEU A 95 7.42 9.31 -17.05
N GLU A 96 6.14 8.96 -17.14
CA GLU A 96 5.53 8.45 -18.38
C GLU A 96 5.09 9.57 -19.34
N SER A 97 5.00 10.82 -18.85
CA SER A 97 4.36 11.92 -19.57
C SER A 97 5.03 12.26 -20.91
N PHE A 98 6.37 12.26 -20.98
CA PHE A 98 7.14 12.50 -22.22
C PHE A 98 7.84 11.23 -22.71
N ALA A 99 8.41 10.43 -21.82
CA ALA A 99 9.11 9.20 -22.20
C ALA A 99 8.12 8.18 -22.81
N GLY A 100 6.90 8.12 -22.29
CA GLY A 100 5.84 7.24 -22.79
C GLY A 100 5.25 7.70 -24.12
N GLU A 101 5.13 9.00 -24.36
CA GLU A 101 4.73 9.50 -25.68
C GLU A 101 5.80 9.31 -26.75
N ARG A 102 7.07 9.42 -26.35
CA ARG A 102 8.21 9.09 -27.23
C ARG A 102 8.20 7.61 -27.59
N GLU A 103 8.01 6.72 -26.61
CA GLU A 103 7.98 5.27 -26.83
C GLU A 103 6.80 4.82 -27.71
N ARG A 104 5.68 5.55 -27.70
CA ARG A 104 4.50 5.29 -28.53
C ARG A 104 4.56 5.93 -29.91
N ASN A 105 5.65 6.62 -30.26
CA ASN A 105 5.77 7.42 -31.48
C ASN A 105 4.63 8.44 -31.64
N THR A 106 4.13 9.00 -30.54
CA THR A 106 3.09 10.06 -30.55
C THR A 106 3.65 11.44 -30.28
N LEU A 107 4.94 11.54 -29.93
CA LEU A 107 5.61 12.80 -29.60
C LEU A 107 5.54 13.82 -30.76
N GLU A 108 5.70 13.38 -32.00
CA GLU A 108 5.62 14.23 -33.19
C GLU A 108 4.27 14.95 -33.28
N THR A 109 3.19 14.22 -32.99
CA THR A 109 1.82 14.77 -33.00
C THR A 109 1.60 15.79 -31.88
N LEU A 110 2.25 15.62 -30.72
CA LEU A 110 2.22 16.56 -29.61
C LEU A 110 3.03 17.83 -29.94
N LEU A 111 4.20 17.66 -30.56
CA LEU A 111 5.11 18.76 -30.91
C LEU A 111 4.62 19.59 -32.10
N ALA A 112 3.80 19.01 -32.98
CA ALA A 112 3.13 19.72 -34.08
C ALA A 112 1.98 20.63 -33.61
N MET A 113 1.57 20.56 -32.33
CA MET A 113 0.53 21.44 -31.80
C MET A 113 1.02 22.90 -31.69
N PRO A 114 0.16 23.89 -32.00
CA PRO A 114 0.50 25.32 -31.98
C PRO A 114 0.50 25.87 -30.53
N LEU A 115 1.35 25.30 -29.69
CA LEU A 115 1.57 25.68 -28.30
C LEU A 115 2.98 26.23 -28.15
N SER A 116 3.25 27.01 -27.11
CA SER A 116 4.62 27.27 -26.70
C SER A 116 5.21 26.12 -25.89
N ASP A 117 6.54 26.07 -25.80
CA ASP A 117 7.31 25.07 -25.03
C ASP A 117 6.96 25.10 -23.54
N ARG A 118 6.78 26.31 -23.00
CA ARG A 118 6.40 26.53 -21.60
C ARG A 118 4.96 26.09 -21.32
N GLU A 119 4.04 26.39 -22.23
CA GLU A 119 2.63 25.97 -22.09
C GLU A 119 2.51 24.44 -22.14
N LEU A 120 3.28 23.78 -22.99
CA LEU A 120 3.29 22.32 -23.08
C LEU A 120 3.87 21.68 -21.82
N TYR A 121 5.01 22.20 -21.33
CA TYR A 121 5.61 21.76 -20.07
C TYR A 121 4.64 21.93 -18.90
N LEU A 122 4.00 23.10 -18.78
CA LEU A 122 3.05 23.38 -17.69
C LEU A 122 1.80 22.50 -17.78
N ALA A 123 1.27 22.27 -18.99
CA ALA A 123 0.11 21.40 -19.20
C ALA A 123 0.36 19.98 -18.69
N LYS A 124 1.54 19.43 -19.01
CA LYS A 124 2.01 18.09 -18.61
C LYS A 124 2.27 18.01 -17.10
N LEU A 125 2.90 19.04 -16.53
CA LEU A 125 3.16 19.13 -15.11
C LEU A 125 1.84 19.12 -14.31
N ILE A 126 0.88 19.96 -14.68
CA ILE A 126 -0.42 20.04 -13.98
C ILE A 126 -1.22 18.75 -14.15
N ALA A 127 -1.23 18.16 -15.36
CA ALA A 127 -1.93 16.91 -15.63
C ALA A 127 -1.41 15.75 -14.77
N ALA A 128 -0.08 15.62 -14.65
CA ALA A 128 0.55 14.59 -13.83
C ALA A 128 0.39 14.83 -12.31
N LEU A 129 0.32 16.09 -11.87
CA LEU A 129 0.20 16.45 -10.46
C LEU A 129 -1.23 16.31 -9.93
N ALA A 130 -2.24 16.71 -10.71
CA ALA A 130 -3.59 16.97 -10.20
C ALA A 130 -4.21 15.76 -9.49
N LEU A 131 -4.27 14.60 -10.16
CA LEU A 131 -4.97 13.44 -9.64
C LEU A 131 -4.30 12.85 -8.38
N PRO A 132 -2.97 12.57 -8.36
CA PRO A 132 -2.28 12.10 -7.16
C PRO A 132 -2.30 13.10 -6.00
N LEU A 133 -2.22 14.41 -6.29
CA LEU A 133 -2.27 15.44 -5.26
C LEU A 133 -3.65 15.50 -4.58
N ILE A 134 -4.75 15.43 -5.36
CA ILE A 134 -6.10 15.32 -4.81
C ILE A 134 -6.20 14.08 -3.93
N GLY A 135 -5.67 12.96 -4.40
CA GLY A 135 -5.62 11.73 -3.62
C GLY A 135 -4.83 11.86 -2.31
N ALA A 136 -3.69 12.54 -2.32
CA ALA A 136 -2.85 12.78 -1.15
C ALA A 136 -3.54 13.66 -0.12
N LEU A 137 -4.12 14.79 -0.56
CA LEU A 137 -4.84 15.71 0.32
C LEU A 137 -6.11 15.05 0.90
N LEU A 138 -6.85 14.29 0.08
CA LEU A 138 -8.01 13.52 0.54
C LEU A 138 -7.59 12.53 1.63
N SER A 139 -6.46 11.85 1.46
CA SER A 139 -5.88 10.92 2.45
C SER A 139 -5.66 11.59 3.80
N GLN A 140 -5.06 12.79 3.80
CA GLN A 140 -4.80 13.56 5.04
C GLN A 140 -6.10 14.02 5.71
N VAL A 141 -7.07 14.48 4.92
CA VAL A 141 -8.39 14.90 5.44
C VAL A 141 -9.12 13.70 6.05
N VAL A 142 -9.16 12.56 5.38
CA VAL A 142 -9.79 11.33 5.90
C VAL A 142 -9.12 10.91 7.21
N PHE A 143 -7.80 10.87 7.27
CA PHE A 143 -7.07 10.53 8.49
C PHE A 143 -7.40 11.48 9.65
N GLY A 144 -7.37 12.80 9.40
CA GLY A 144 -7.69 13.81 10.40
C GLY A 144 -9.11 13.68 10.94
N VAL A 145 -10.09 13.49 10.06
CA VAL A 145 -11.50 13.28 10.44
C VAL A 145 -11.66 11.98 11.24
N VAL A 146 -11.03 10.89 10.84
CA VAL A 146 -11.09 9.62 11.57
C VAL A 146 -10.47 9.76 12.97
N MET A 147 -9.35 10.46 13.13
CA MET A 147 -8.79 10.70 14.47
C MET A 147 -9.71 11.58 15.32
N LEU A 148 -10.30 12.65 14.77
CA LEU A 148 -11.25 13.50 15.49
C LEU A 148 -12.50 12.76 15.95
N LEU A 149 -13.00 11.80 15.15
CA LEU A 149 -14.20 11.03 15.48
C LEU A 149 -13.95 9.90 16.49
N PHE A 150 -12.72 9.37 16.60
CA PHE A 150 -12.44 8.14 17.36
C PHE A 150 -11.49 8.33 18.55
N ALA A 151 -10.69 9.40 18.55
CA ALA A 151 -9.81 9.80 19.64
C ALA A 151 -9.79 11.33 19.74
N PRO A 152 -10.95 11.98 20.03
CA PRO A 152 -11.07 13.43 20.03
C PRO A 152 -10.07 14.09 20.99
N ASP A 153 -9.85 13.51 22.17
CA ASP A 153 -8.96 14.07 23.19
C ASP A 153 -7.51 14.16 22.71
N VAL A 154 -7.04 13.12 22.00
CA VAL A 154 -5.68 13.09 21.43
C VAL A 154 -5.60 13.97 20.18
N ALA A 155 -6.62 13.90 19.32
CA ALA A 155 -6.65 14.61 18.05
C ALA A 155 -6.70 16.12 18.23
N LEU A 156 -7.47 16.64 19.20
CA LEU A 156 -7.56 18.07 19.48
C LEU A 156 -6.23 18.67 19.95
N VAL A 157 -5.45 17.90 20.71
CA VAL A 157 -4.12 18.33 21.17
C VAL A 157 -3.06 18.16 20.07
N ALA A 158 -3.11 17.06 19.31
CA ALA A 158 -2.16 16.80 18.23
C ALA A 158 -2.35 17.75 17.02
N PHE A 159 -3.60 18.14 16.71
CA PHE A 159 -3.95 18.93 15.52
C PHE A 159 -4.14 20.42 15.82
N HIS A 160 -3.06 21.12 16.15
CA HIS A 160 -3.10 22.58 16.08
C HIS A 160 -3.33 23.04 14.62
N PRO A 161 -4.24 24.01 14.36
CA PRO A 161 -4.62 24.40 13.00
C PRO A 161 -3.45 24.78 12.09
N LEU A 162 -2.46 25.50 12.62
CA LEU A 162 -1.26 25.89 11.87
C LEU A 162 -0.37 24.70 11.52
N ARG A 163 -0.24 23.72 12.43
CA ARG A 163 0.54 22.49 12.19
C ARG A 163 -0.14 21.65 11.11
N LEU A 164 -1.46 21.52 11.17
CA LEU A 164 -2.23 20.82 10.14
C LEU A 164 -2.06 21.48 8.76
N LEU A 165 -2.17 22.82 8.70
CA LEU A 165 -1.96 23.56 7.47
C LEU A 165 -0.53 23.36 6.92
N LEU A 166 0.48 23.39 7.79
CA LEU A 166 1.87 23.13 7.41
C LEU A 166 2.04 21.71 6.83
N LEU A 167 1.44 20.69 7.45
CA LEU A 167 1.53 19.30 6.98
C LEU A 167 0.82 19.10 5.63
N LEU A 168 -0.31 19.77 5.40
CA LEU A 168 -0.98 19.79 4.10
C LEU A 168 -0.11 20.48 3.04
N ALA A 169 0.47 21.64 3.39
CA ALA A 169 1.35 22.39 2.50
C ALA A 169 2.65 21.65 2.19
N LEU A 170 3.16 20.84 3.12
CA LEU A 170 4.37 20.03 2.94
C LEU A 170 4.15 18.89 1.95
N VAL A 171 3.02 18.20 2.00
CA VAL A 171 2.68 17.16 1.01
C VAL A 171 2.47 17.76 -0.37
N LEU A 172 1.84 18.93 -0.45
CA LEU A 172 1.71 19.68 -1.70
C LEU A 172 3.08 20.01 -2.31
N THR A 173 4.01 20.56 -1.53
CA THR A 173 5.34 20.94 -2.03
C THR A 173 6.17 19.73 -2.39
N MET A 174 6.13 18.65 -1.60
CA MET A 174 6.77 17.38 -1.93
C MET A 174 6.25 16.83 -3.27
N ALA A 175 4.94 16.80 -3.48
CA ALA A 175 4.36 16.37 -4.75
C ALA A 175 4.83 17.24 -5.93
N MET A 176 4.94 18.57 -5.73
CA MET A 176 5.50 19.46 -6.75
C MET A 176 6.97 19.19 -7.05
N VAL A 177 7.81 18.93 -6.03
CA VAL A 177 9.21 18.54 -6.23
C VAL A 177 9.28 17.24 -7.03
N MET A 178 8.46 16.25 -6.67
CA MET A 178 8.42 14.94 -7.34
C MET A 178 8.07 15.07 -8.81
N VAL A 179 6.97 15.77 -9.12
CA VAL A 179 6.50 15.94 -10.49
C VAL A 179 7.47 16.78 -11.30
N SER A 180 7.94 17.91 -10.76
CA SER A 180 8.85 18.80 -11.50
C SER A 180 10.16 18.07 -11.84
N GLY A 181 10.75 17.38 -10.86
CA GLY A 181 11.95 16.56 -11.10
C GLY A 181 11.68 15.43 -12.10
N ALA A 182 10.57 14.72 -11.97
CA ALA A 182 10.21 13.62 -12.86
C ALA A 182 9.97 14.07 -14.30
N VAL A 183 9.30 15.20 -14.52
CA VAL A 183 9.07 15.72 -15.87
C VAL A 183 10.41 16.11 -16.53
N ILE A 184 11.34 16.71 -15.79
CA ILE A 184 12.70 17.00 -16.28
C ILE A 184 13.44 15.71 -16.65
N ILE A 185 13.42 14.71 -15.78
CA ILE A 185 14.05 13.42 -16.07
C ILE A 185 13.38 12.76 -17.29
N SER A 186 12.05 12.76 -17.35
CA SER A 186 11.28 12.18 -18.44
C SER A 186 11.58 12.80 -19.80
N SER A 187 11.88 14.10 -19.85
CA SER A 187 12.19 14.78 -21.10
C SER A 187 13.57 14.37 -21.63
N HIS A 188 14.52 14.07 -20.74
CA HIS A 188 15.89 13.72 -21.05
C HIS A 188 16.11 12.23 -21.36
N VAL A 189 15.15 11.39 -20.98
CA VAL A 189 15.25 9.94 -21.10
C VAL A 189 14.45 9.44 -22.30
N THR A 190 14.97 8.41 -22.96
CA THR A 190 14.42 7.90 -24.22
C THR A 190 13.41 6.75 -24.06
N THR A 191 13.34 6.13 -22.89
CA THR A 191 12.48 4.97 -22.62
C THR A 191 11.78 5.14 -21.29
N VAL A 192 10.53 4.67 -21.18
CA VAL A 192 9.80 4.64 -19.91
C VAL A 192 10.58 3.83 -18.86
N ARG A 193 11.26 2.78 -19.33
CA ARG A 193 12.17 1.95 -18.53
C ARG A 193 13.23 2.77 -17.79
N ALA A 194 14.05 3.53 -18.51
CA ALA A 194 15.10 4.31 -17.87
C ALA A 194 14.53 5.44 -16.98
N ALA A 195 13.35 5.98 -17.32
CA ALA A 195 12.67 6.98 -16.50
C ALA A 195 12.24 6.37 -15.16
N SER A 196 11.67 5.16 -15.16
CA SER A 196 11.24 4.45 -13.95
C SER A 196 12.40 4.14 -12.99
N LEU A 197 13.59 3.79 -13.52
CA LEU A 197 14.81 3.57 -12.73
C LEU A 197 15.27 4.86 -12.05
N LEU A 198 15.21 5.99 -12.77
CA LEU A 198 15.59 7.29 -12.25
C LEU A 198 14.56 7.88 -11.28
N SER A 199 13.34 7.32 -11.21
CA SER A 199 12.33 7.67 -10.21
C SER A 199 12.85 7.48 -8.78
N SER A 200 13.62 6.42 -8.55
CA SER A 200 14.19 6.10 -7.24
C SER A 200 15.10 7.23 -6.73
N LEU A 201 15.78 7.96 -7.62
CA LEU A 201 16.63 9.10 -7.28
C LEU A 201 15.85 10.30 -6.73
N ILE A 202 14.55 10.40 -7.04
CA ILE A 202 13.68 11.45 -6.52
C ILE A 202 12.93 10.96 -5.27
N LEU A 203 12.38 9.75 -5.33
CA LEU A 203 11.56 9.19 -4.26
C LEU A 203 12.35 8.98 -2.96
N VAL A 204 13.58 8.48 -3.06
CA VAL A 204 14.40 8.12 -1.90
C VAL A 204 14.81 9.33 -1.07
N PRO A 205 15.38 10.42 -1.64
CA PRO A 205 15.69 11.61 -0.85
C PRO A 205 14.47 12.21 -0.17
N LEU A 206 13.30 12.18 -0.81
CA LEU A 206 12.06 12.67 -0.21
C LEU A 206 11.55 11.75 0.90
N ALA A 207 11.66 10.43 0.74
CA ALA A 207 11.33 9.48 1.81
C ALA A 207 12.24 9.65 3.03
N LEU A 208 13.53 9.92 2.82
CA LEU A 208 14.46 10.28 3.90
C LEU A 208 14.10 11.62 4.54
N LEU A 209 13.70 12.61 3.73
CA LEU A 209 13.27 13.91 4.22
C LEU A 209 12.02 13.79 5.11
N VAL A 210 11.05 12.94 4.72
CA VAL A 210 9.88 12.62 5.55
C VAL A 210 10.31 12.05 6.91
N GLN A 211 11.36 11.24 6.96
CA GLN A 211 11.90 10.72 8.22
C GLN A 211 12.56 11.81 9.08
N VAL A 212 13.32 12.72 8.46
CA VAL A 212 13.90 13.87 9.17
C VAL A 212 12.78 14.75 9.76
N ILE A 213 11.72 15.00 8.98
CA ILE A 213 10.54 15.72 9.45
C ILE A 213 9.86 14.97 10.60
N ALA A 214 9.76 13.64 10.53
CA ALA A 214 9.20 12.81 11.60
C ALA A 214 9.96 13.00 12.91
N PHE A 215 11.30 12.95 12.85
CA PHE A 215 12.15 13.17 14.02
C PHE A 215 11.95 14.57 14.61
N LEU A 216 11.88 15.61 13.78
CA LEU A 216 11.61 16.98 14.22
C LEU A 216 10.21 17.14 14.84
N ILE A 217 9.19 16.51 14.25
CA ILE A 217 7.82 16.51 14.79
C ILE A 217 7.77 15.86 16.17
N VAL A 218 8.40 14.69 16.34
CA VAL A 218 8.44 13.96 17.62
C VAL A 218 9.22 14.77 18.66
N GLY A 219 10.33 15.40 18.27
CA GLY A 219 11.07 16.34 19.12
C GLY A 219 10.39 17.70 19.32
N ASN A 220 9.17 17.90 18.81
CA ASN A 220 8.40 19.15 18.88
C ASN A 220 9.13 20.40 18.28
N HIS A 221 10.08 20.19 17.37
CA HIS A 221 10.84 21.24 16.68
C HIS A 221 10.15 21.69 15.37
N TRP A 222 8.98 22.32 15.50
CA TRP A 222 8.17 22.76 14.36
C TRP A 222 8.84 23.86 13.51
N ASP A 223 9.74 24.65 14.08
CA ASP A 223 10.50 25.67 13.34
C ASP A 223 11.42 25.04 12.28
N GLY A 224 12.04 23.90 12.61
CA GLY A 224 12.83 23.12 11.66
C GLY A 224 11.96 22.56 10.52
N VAL A 225 10.75 22.09 10.82
CA VAL A 225 9.78 21.62 9.81
C VAL A 225 9.37 22.76 8.87
N PHE A 226 9.14 23.96 9.40
CA PHE A 226 8.85 25.15 8.60
C PHE A 226 10.03 25.58 7.74
N GLY A 227 11.26 25.52 8.26
CA GLY A 227 12.49 25.77 7.51
C GLY A 227 12.66 24.80 6.33
N ILE A 228 12.39 23.50 6.55
CA ILE A 228 12.37 22.49 5.48
C ILE A 228 11.31 22.82 4.43
N TRP A 229 10.10 23.21 4.85
CA TRP A 229 9.04 23.61 3.93
C TRP A 229 9.45 24.79 3.05
N LEU A 230 10.10 25.82 3.61
CA LEU A 230 10.63 26.95 2.84
C LEU A 230 11.71 26.49 1.84
N GLY A 231 12.65 25.65 2.27
CA GLY A 231 13.67 25.08 1.40
C GLY A 231 13.09 24.28 0.23
N LEU A 232 12.04 23.48 0.48
CA LEU A 232 11.32 22.75 -0.56
C LEU A 232 10.63 23.68 -1.55
N ASN A 233 10.02 24.79 -1.09
CA ASN A 233 9.42 25.78 -2.00
C ASN A 233 10.46 26.43 -2.91
N ALA A 234 11.62 26.78 -2.36
CA ALA A 234 12.74 27.31 -3.16
C ALA A 234 13.21 26.28 -4.20
N LEU A 235 13.33 25.01 -3.81
CA LEU A 235 13.67 23.91 -4.71
C LEU A 235 12.61 23.71 -5.82
N VAL A 236 11.31 23.79 -5.50
CA VAL A 236 10.23 23.75 -6.49
C VAL A 236 10.39 24.88 -7.50
N GLY A 237 10.62 26.11 -7.04
CA GLY A 237 10.86 27.26 -7.92
C GLY A 237 12.05 27.04 -8.85
N LEU A 238 13.16 26.52 -8.31
CA LEU A 238 14.36 26.18 -9.08
C LEU A 238 14.09 25.06 -10.11
N LEU A 239 13.41 23.99 -9.72
CA LEU A 239 13.09 22.86 -10.61
C LEU A 239 12.14 23.28 -11.72
N ILE A 240 11.07 24.02 -11.43
CA ILE A 240 10.15 24.52 -12.45
C ILE A 240 10.88 25.46 -13.41
N HIS A 241 11.71 26.37 -12.89
CA HIS A 241 12.49 27.30 -13.71
C HIS A 241 13.50 26.59 -14.61
N THR A 242 14.26 25.64 -14.06
CA THR A 242 15.22 24.83 -14.83
C THR A 242 14.52 23.96 -15.86
N GLY A 243 13.39 23.33 -15.51
CA GLY A 243 12.58 22.54 -16.42
C GLY A 243 12.02 23.35 -17.58
N MET A 244 11.50 24.56 -17.32
CA MET A 244 11.02 25.46 -18.38
C MET A 244 12.12 25.98 -19.32
N ARG A 245 13.37 26.04 -18.86
CA ARG A 245 14.53 26.45 -19.68
C ARG A 245 15.16 25.30 -20.44
N ALA A 246 15.23 24.12 -19.81
CA ALA A 246 15.80 22.92 -20.41
C ALA A 246 14.87 22.27 -21.44
N PHE A 247 13.56 22.54 -21.35
CA PHE A 247 12.60 22.05 -22.32
C PHE A 247 12.70 22.84 -23.63
N SER A 248 13.23 22.19 -24.66
CA SER A 248 13.18 22.68 -26.04
C SER A 248 12.69 21.56 -26.98
N ARG A 249 11.72 21.87 -27.85
CA ARG A 249 11.16 20.88 -28.79
C ARG A 249 12.21 20.32 -29.74
N GLU A 250 13.12 21.17 -30.18
CA GLU A 250 14.18 20.83 -31.13
C GLU A 250 15.15 19.81 -30.54
N GLU A 251 15.52 19.95 -29.28
CA GLU A 251 16.44 19.03 -28.61
C GLU A 251 15.77 17.69 -28.27
N LEU A 252 14.45 17.70 -28.04
CA LEU A 252 13.66 16.47 -27.87
C LEU A 252 13.61 15.63 -29.16
N LEU A 253 13.58 16.27 -30.34
CA LEU A 253 13.60 15.64 -31.65
C LEU A 253 15.01 15.26 -32.10
N ALA A 254 16.01 16.14 -31.89
CA ALA A 254 17.41 15.88 -32.25
C ALA A 254 17.97 14.63 -31.55
N ARG A 255 17.53 14.36 -30.32
CA ARG A 255 17.92 13.17 -29.55
C ARG A 255 17.35 11.85 -30.10
N GLU A 256 16.33 11.90 -30.96
CA GLU A 256 15.81 10.71 -31.66
C GLU A 256 16.79 10.24 -32.75
N GLN A 257 17.46 11.17 -33.42
CA GLN A 257 18.44 10.87 -34.46
C GLN A 257 19.80 10.40 -33.92
N ILE A 258 20.13 10.66 -32.65
CA ILE A 258 21.33 10.13 -31.99
C ILE A 258 21.07 8.68 -31.53
N ARG A 259 20.70 7.83 -32.49
CA ARG A 259 20.71 6.37 -32.36
C ARG A 259 22.08 5.80 -32.72
N ARG A 260 23.17 6.54 -32.46
CA ARG A 260 24.54 6.05 -32.69
C ARG A 260 25.03 5.30 -31.46
N PRO A 261 25.22 3.97 -31.52
CA PRO A 261 25.90 3.27 -30.45
C PRO A 261 27.34 3.76 -30.41
N TRP A 262 27.73 4.47 -29.34
CA TRP A 262 29.11 4.89 -29.10
C TRP A 262 30.11 3.72 -29.11
N PHE A 263 29.62 2.50 -28.89
CA PHE A 263 30.39 1.26 -29.01
C PHE A 263 29.80 0.32 -30.08
N GLY A 264 29.99 0.66 -31.36
CA GLY A 264 29.64 -0.21 -32.50
C GLY A 264 30.38 -1.56 -32.52
N TRP A 265 31.36 -1.78 -31.64
CA TRP A 265 32.17 -2.99 -31.60
C TRP A 265 31.69 -4.06 -30.58
N LEU A 266 30.80 -3.71 -29.64
CA LEU A 266 30.33 -4.64 -28.61
C LEU A 266 28.99 -5.32 -28.93
N GLN A 267 28.22 -4.81 -29.89
CA GLN A 267 26.93 -5.40 -30.29
C GLN A 267 27.03 -6.55 -31.31
N ARG A 268 28.23 -6.86 -31.83
CA ARG A 268 28.47 -7.98 -32.76
C ARG A 268 28.96 -9.26 -32.09
N ARG A 269 28.82 -9.42 -30.77
CA ARG A 269 28.99 -10.74 -30.16
C ARG A 269 27.64 -11.45 -30.12
N SER A 270 27.50 -12.40 -31.05
CA SER A 270 26.49 -13.46 -31.07
C SER A 270 26.06 -13.82 -29.64
N ARG A 271 24.76 -13.76 -29.39
CA ARG A 271 24.11 -14.38 -28.23
C ARG A 271 24.56 -15.85 -28.22
N ARG A 272 25.62 -16.17 -27.46
CA ARG A 272 26.01 -17.57 -27.24
C ARG A 272 24.79 -18.22 -26.60
N GLN A 273 24.08 -19.03 -27.38
CA GLN A 273 23.16 -20.04 -26.84
C GLN A 273 23.96 -20.78 -25.78
N ILE A 274 23.46 -20.80 -24.56
CA ILE A 274 24.10 -21.53 -23.46
C ILE A 274 23.95 -23.00 -23.83
N THR A 275 25.01 -23.60 -24.38
CA THR A 275 25.02 -24.98 -24.90
C THR A 275 25.40 -26.03 -23.85
N HIS A 276 25.63 -25.64 -22.59
CA HIS A 276 25.91 -26.55 -21.48
C HIS A 276 25.00 -26.26 -20.29
N PHE A 277 24.06 -27.17 -20.04
CA PHE A 277 23.15 -27.18 -18.90
C PHE A 277 23.72 -28.08 -17.80
N GLY A 278 24.58 -27.54 -16.95
CA GLY A 278 24.95 -28.17 -15.68
C GLY A 278 24.19 -27.50 -14.53
N GLY A 279 23.34 -28.24 -13.81
CA GLY A 279 22.63 -27.77 -12.62
C GLY A 279 21.11 -27.83 -12.71
N HIS A 280 20.43 -27.55 -11.59
CA HIS A 280 18.97 -27.57 -11.48
C HIS A 280 18.33 -26.54 -12.44
N PRO A 281 17.20 -26.84 -13.13
CA PRO A 281 16.56 -25.96 -14.12
C PRO A 281 16.31 -24.52 -13.65
N VAL A 282 15.93 -24.35 -12.38
CA VAL A 282 15.74 -23.03 -11.74
C VAL A 282 17.02 -22.20 -11.79
N TRP A 283 18.17 -22.80 -11.50
CA TRP A 283 19.45 -22.09 -11.47
C TRP A 283 19.93 -21.69 -12.86
N ILE A 284 19.62 -22.50 -13.87
CA ILE A 284 19.92 -22.17 -15.27
C ILE A 284 19.20 -20.88 -15.69
N VAL A 285 17.91 -20.78 -15.39
CA VAL A 285 17.11 -19.57 -15.65
C VAL A 285 17.61 -18.40 -14.81
N ALA A 286 17.83 -18.61 -13.51
CA ALA A 286 18.32 -17.56 -12.61
C ALA A 286 19.67 -16.99 -13.07
N ARG A 287 20.61 -17.87 -13.43
CA ARG A 287 21.93 -17.48 -13.94
C ARG A 287 21.83 -16.69 -15.25
N ARG A 288 20.91 -17.04 -16.15
CA ARG A 288 20.67 -16.29 -17.38
C ARG A 288 20.22 -14.86 -17.06
N GLU A 289 19.23 -14.70 -16.18
CA GLU A 289 18.73 -13.38 -15.75
C GLU A 289 19.82 -12.56 -15.07
N MET A 290 20.61 -13.17 -14.18
CA MET A 290 21.75 -12.52 -13.52
C MET A 290 22.79 -12.02 -14.52
N ILE A 291 23.12 -12.82 -15.54
CA ILE A 291 24.05 -12.42 -16.61
C ILE A 291 23.49 -11.25 -17.43
N GLU A 292 22.18 -11.19 -17.65
CA GLU A 292 21.55 -10.07 -18.35
C GLU A 292 21.63 -8.77 -17.54
N ILE A 293 21.27 -8.83 -16.24
CA ILE A 293 21.36 -7.68 -15.33
C ILE A 293 22.81 -7.17 -15.21
N THR A 294 23.78 -8.07 -15.07
CA THR A 294 25.22 -7.71 -14.98
C THR A 294 25.85 -7.30 -16.31
N ARG A 295 25.20 -7.52 -17.45
CA ARG A 295 25.69 -7.03 -18.75
C ARG A 295 25.14 -5.67 -19.11
N ASP A 296 24.05 -5.25 -18.48
CA ASP A 296 23.54 -3.90 -18.65
C ASP A 296 24.37 -2.90 -17.84
N TRP A 297 25.37 -2.30 -18.50
CA TRP A 297 26.24 -1.29 -17.91
C TRP A 297 25.47 -0.14 -17.26
N ARG A 298 24.30 0.26 -17.79
CA ARG A 298 23.52 1.38 -17.23
C ARG A 298 22.93 1.02 -15.87
N SER A 299 22.43 -0.20 -15.75
CA SER A 299 21.88 -0.74 -14.51
C SER A 299 22.99 -0.94 -13.47
N LEU A 300 24.15 -1.47 -13.89
CA LEU A 300 25.30 -1.66 -13.01
C LEU A 300 25.94 -0.35 -12.53
N THR A 301 26.10 0.65 -13.39
CA THR A 301 26.66 1.94 -12.96
C THR A 301 25.75 2.62 -11.95
N LEU A 302 24.44 2.62 -12.18
CA LEU A 302 23.48 3.22 -11.29
C LEU A 302 23.41 2.46 -9.95
N LEU A 303 23.37 1.12 -9.98
CA LEU A 303 23.43 0.29 -8.77
C LEU A 303 24.72 0.51 -7.98
N SER A 304 25.88 0.54 -8.65
CA SER A 304 27.17 0.73 -8.00
C SER A 304 27.31 2.14 -7.42
N PHE A 305 26.86 3.15 -8.18
CA PHE A 305 26.83 4.54 -7.73
C PHE A 305 25.96 4.70 -6.50
N LEU A 306 24.74 4.14 -6.51
CA LEU A 306 23.84 4.21 -5.36
C LEU A 306 24.34 3.38 -4.18
N ALA A 307 24.97 2.23 -4.43
CA ALA A 307 25.50 1.38 -3.37
C ALA A 307 26.59 2.06 -2.54
N VAL A 308 27.29 3.04 -3.11
CA VAL A 308 28.38 3.77 -2.45
C VAL A 308 27.96 5.18 -2.06
N LEU A 309 27.39 5.96 -2.99
CA LEU A 309 27.06 7.36 -2.73
C LEU A 309 26.01 7.50 -1.63
N MET A 310 25.03 6.61 -1.60
CA MET A 310 23.93 6.69 -0.64
C MET A 310 24.42 6.52 0.82
N PRO A 311 25.15 5.46 1.19
CA PRO A 311 25.66 5.31 2.55
C PRO A 311 26.67 6.40 2.93
N VAL A 312 27.50 6.85 1.99
CA VAL A 312 28.44 7.97 2.21
C VAL A 312 27.69 9.28 2.45
N GLY A 313 26.68 9.59 1.63
CA GLY A 313 25.88 10.80 1.73
C GLY A 313 25.06 10.84 3.03
N LEU A 314 24.47 9.71 3.43
CA LEU A 314 23.79 9.60 4.72
C LEU A 314 24.74 9.80 5.89
N ASN A 315 25.93 9.20 5.84
CA ASN A 315 26.93 9.36 6.88
C ASN A 315 27.42 10.82 6.97
N ALA A 316 27.65 11.47 5.83
CA ALA A 316 27.98 12.90 5.77
C ALA A 316 26.86 13.77 6.36
N ALA A 317 25.60 13.44 6.10
CA ALA A 317 24.45 14.14 6.68
C ALA A 317 24.41 13.99 8.21
N ILE A 318 24.66 12.78 8.75
CA ILE A 318 24.75 12.55 10.19
C ILE A 318 25.85 13.41 10.81
N ILE A 319 27.04 13.45 10.19
CA ILE A 319 28.17 14.27 10.66
C ILE A 319 27.84 15.76 10.63
N ALA A 320 27.10 16.23 9.62
CA ALA A 320 26.71 17.63 9.50
C ALA A 320 25.63 18.05 10.51
N ILE A 321 24.74 17.12 10.90
CA ILE A 321 23.64 17.37 11.83
C ILE A 321 24.08 17.24 13.28
N LEU A 322 25.00 16.32 13.60
CA LEU A 322 25.42 16.03 14.98
C LEU A 322 25.75 17.28 15.82
N PRO A 323 26.53 18.26 15.31
CA PRO A 323 26.88 19.46 16.07
C PRO A 323 25.71 20.40 16.37
N GLN A 324 24.57 20.22 15.70
CA GLN A 324 23.37 21.06 15.84
C GLN A 324 22.38 20.49 16.86
N LEU A 325 22.62 19.30 17.38
CA LEU A 325 21.75 18.62 18.34
C LEU A 325 22.25 18.85 19.77
N ASP A 326 21.34 19.18 20.67
CA ASP A 326 21.64 19.31 22.11
C ASP A 326 22.14 17.98 22.71
N ASP A 327 21.60 16.86 22.23
CA ASP A 327 22.07 15.51 22.54
C ASP A 327 22.49 14.76 21.25
N PRO A 328 23.80 14.57 21.02
CA PRO A 328 24.32 13.84 19.87
C PRO A 328 23.86 12.37 19.82
N LEU A 329 23.50 11.76 20.95
CA LEU A 329 23.06 10.36 21.02
C LEU A 329 21.57 10.20 20.72
N ALA A 330 20.80 11.28 20.60
CA ALA A 330 19.39 11.23 20.23
C ALA A 330 19.15 10.56 18.86
N LEU A 331 20.15 10.55 17.97
CA LEU A 331 20.09 9.88 16.68
C LEU A 331 20.42 8.38 16.73
N GLY A 332 20.98 7.88 17.83
CA GLY A 332 21.40 6.48 17.99
C GLY A 332 20.31 5.48 17.63
N PRO A 333 19.08 5.62 18.17
CA PRO A 333 17.95 4.74 17.86
C PRO A 333 17.54 4.71 16.38
N LEU A 334 17.89 5.73 15.58
CA LEU A 334 17.59 5.79 14.14
C LEU A 334 18.65 5.09 13.28
N VAL A 335 19.86 4.85 13.79
CA VAL A 335 20.94 4.23 13.01
C VAL A 335 20.52 2.88 12.39
N PRO A 336 19.91 1.93 13.12
CA PRO A 336 19.45 0.66 12.52
C PRO A 336 18.48 0.88 11.36
N PHE A 337 17.51 1.78 11.54
CA PHE A 337 16.48 2.09 10.55
C PHE A 337 17.05 2.74 9.29
N VAL A 338 17.94 3.72 9.44
CA VAL A 338 18.60 4.41 8.32
C VAL A 338 19.41 3.42 7.47
N GLY A 339 20.04 2.42 8.08
CA GLY A 339 20.73 1.37 7.33
C GLY A 339 19.79 0.45 6.53
N VAL A 340 18.60 0.13 7.06
CA VAL A 340 17.58 -0.63 6.31
C VAL A 340 17.06 0.20 5.13
N LEU A 341 16.81 1.50 5.34
CA LEU A 341 16.47 2.42 4.26
C LEU A 341 17.59 2.53 3.21
N ALA A 342 18.85 2.46 3.62
CA ALA A 342 19.98 2.43 2.70
C ALA A 342 19.99 1.18 1.82
N GLY A 343 19.74 0.01 2.39
CA GLY A 343 19.54 -1.22 1.64
C GLY A 343 18.31 -1.18 0.72
N PHE A 344 17.25 -0.46 1.09
CA PHE A 344 16.02 -0.37 0.30
C PHE A 344 16.22 0.27 -1.08
N VAL A 345 17.21 1.15 -1.23
CA VAL A 345 17.45 1.85 -2.50
C VAL A 345 17.86 0.88 -3.61
N PRO A 346 18.93 0.07 -3.48
CA PRO A 346 19.20 -1.02 -4.42
C PRO A 346 18.04 -2.01 -4.57
N MET A 347 17.26 -2.28 -3.52
CA MET A 347 16.10 -3.17 -3.64
C MET A 347 15.01 -2.62 -4.56
N SER A 348 14.82 -1.30 -4.64
CA SER A 348 13.87 -0.69 -5.57
C SER A 348 14.22 -0.99 -7.05
N PHE A 349 15.51 -1.24 -7.37
CA PHE A 349 15.92 -1.73 -8.70
C PHE A 349 15.49 -3.18 -8.95
N ALA A 350 15.53 -4.02 -7.91
CA ALA A 350 15.03 -5.39 -7.98
C ALA A 350 13.58 -5.42 -8.43
N LEU A 351 12.77 -4.49 -7.93
CA LEU A 351 11.38 -4.34 -8.33
C LEU A 351 11.26 -4.07 -9.83
N VAL A 352 12.02 -3.11 -10.38
CA VAL A 352 11.96 -2.77 -11.80
C VAL A 352 12.40 -3.96 -12.66
N ALA A 353 13.48 -4.64 -12.29
CA ALA A 353 13.93 -5.86 -13.00
C ALA A 353 12.90 -6.99 -12.92
N ALA A 354 12.29 -7.21 -11.74
CA ALA A 354 11.25 -8.20 -11.50
C ALA A 354 9.98 -7.95 -12.31
N LEU A 355 9.59 -6.67 -12.45
CA LEU A 355 8.46 -6.23 -13.26
C LEU A 355 8.64 -6.54 -14.74
N GLU A 356 9.85 -6.38 -15.24
CA GLU A 356 10.16 -6.62 -16.64
C GLU A 356 10.41 -8.10 -16.96
N SER A 357 10.55 -8.94 -15.93
CA SER A 357 10.98 -10.33 -16.10
C SER A 357 10.13 -11.09 -17.12
N PHE A 358 8.80 -10.96 -17.07
CA PHE A 358 7.92 -11.61 -18.06
C PHE A 358 7.39 -10.63 -19.11
N VAL A 359 7.02 -9.42 -18.71
CA VAL A 359 6.40 -8.42 -19.60
C VAL A 359 7.41 -7.91 -20.61
N GLY A 360 8.63 -7.61 -20.16
CA GLY A 360 9.69 -7.12 -21.03
C GLY A 360 10.12 -8.16 -22.05
N GLU A 361 10.15 -9.44 -21.70
CA GLU A 361 10.42 -10.51 -22.66
C GLU A 361 9.29 -10.72 -23.66
N ARG A 362 8.04 -10.46 -23.27
CA ARG A 362 6.90 -10.46 -24.19
C ARG A 362 6.97 -9.29 -25.17
N GLU A 363 7.24 -8.08 -24.68
CA GLU A 363 7.41 -6.89 -25.54
C GLU A 363 8.60 -7.05 -26.52
N ARG A 364 9.64 -7.78 -26.11
CA ARG A 364 10.81 -8.08 -26.96
C ARG A 364 10.59 -9.28 -27.90
N ASN A 365 9.42 -9.91 -27.90
CA ASN A 365 9.11 -11.14 -28.65
C ASN A 365 10.13 -12.28 -28.40
N THR A 366 10.68 -12.35 -27.18
CA THR A 366 11.64 -13.41 -26.78
C THR A 366 11.02 -14.48 -25.88
N PHE A 367 9.76 -14.29 -25.49
CA PHE A 367 9.03 -15.17 -24.57
C PHE A 367 8.78 -16.57 -25.16
N GLU A 368 8.59 -16.67 -26.47
CA GLU A 368 8.34 -17.93 -27.19
C GLU A 368 9.50 -18.92 -27.02
N ALA A 369 10.74 -18.42 -27.09
CA ALA A 369 11.94 -19.23 -26.90
C ALA A 369 12.07 -19.79 -25.46
N LEU A 370 11.53 -19.08 -24.46
CA LEU A 370 11.49 -19.55 -23.07
C LEU A 370 10.36 -20.53 -22.82
N CYS A 371 9.21 -20.36 -23.48
CA CYS A 371 8.10 -21.29 -23.41
C CYS A 371 8.43 -22.65 -24.04
N ALA A 372 9.34 -22.66 -25.03
CA ALA A 372 9.83 -23.86 -25.68
C ALA A 372 10.85 -24.65 -24.83
N LEU A 373 11.34 -24.11 -23.71
CA LEU A 373 12.27 -24.83 -22.84
C LEU A 373 11.55 -26.02 -22.16
N PRO A 374 12.19 -27.21 -22.06
CA PRO A 374 11.64 -28.38 -21.40
C PRO A 374 11.73 -28.27 -19.87
N ILE A 375 11.22 -27.17 -19.32
CA ILE A 375 11.16 -26.87 -17.88
C ILE A 375 9.70 -26.69 -17.47
N SER A 376 9.40 -26.96 -16.19
CA SER A 376 8.05 -26.76 -15.67
C SER A 376 7.74 -25.27 -15.46
N ASP A 377 6.46 -24.93 -15.46
CA ASP A 377 5.98 -23.56 -15.23
C ASP A 377 6.47 -22.99 -13.88
N TRP A 378 6.44 -23.81 -12.82
CA TRP A 378 6.95 -23.40 -11.51
C TRP A 378 8.48 -23.20 -11.50
N GLN A 379 9.25 -24.01 -12.25
CA GLN A 379 10.72 -23.88 -12.34
C GLN A 379 11.11 -22.60 -13.07
N LEU A 380 10.39 -22.25 -14.14
CA LEU A 380 10.59 -21.02 -14.88
C LEU A 380 10.27 -19.79 -14.00
N PHE A 381 9.12 -19.82 -13.31
CA PHE A 381 8.73 -18.75 -12.39
C PHE A 381 9.76 -18.54 -11.28
N LEU A 382 10.14 -19.61 -10.57
CA LEU A 382 11.08 -19.54 -9.48
C LEU A 382 12.48 -19.13 -9.97
N GLY A 383 12.91 -19.63 -11.13
CA GLY A 383 14.20 -19.27 -11.73
C GLY A 383 14.29 -17.79 -12.06
N LYS A 384 13.23 -17.22 -12.64
CA LYS A 384 13.14 -15.78 -12.90
C LYS A 384 13.14 -14.95 -11.63
N MET A 385 12.38 -15.36 -10.62
CA MET A 385 12.33 -14.67 -9.33
C MET A 385 13.68 -14.67 -8.62
N VAL A 386 14.36 -15.82 -8.56
CA VAL A 386 15.69 -15.92 -7.93
C VAL A 386 16.71 -15.08 -8.71
N GLY A 387 16.67 -15.12 -10.05
CA GLY A 387 17.58 -14.37 -10.91
C GLY A 387 17.45 -12.85 -10.75
N THR A 388 16.22 -12.34 -10.59
CA THR A 388 15.95 -10.91 -10.38
C THR A 388 16.18 -10.45 -8.94
N LEU A 389 16.07 -11.35 -7.95
CA LEU A 389 16.27 -11.05 -6.54
C LEU A 389 17.76 -10.97 -6.15
N LEU A 390 18.60 -11.90 -6.61
CA LEU A 390 19.92 -12.12 -6.01
C LEU A 390 20.86 -10.92 -6.10
N ILE A 391 21.04 -10.33 -7.29
CA ILE A 391 21.98 -9.21 -7.46
C ILE A 391 21.54 -8.00 -6.62
N PRO A 392 20.30 -7.50 -6.74
CA PRO A 392 19.85 -6.37 -5.94
C PRO A 392 19.86 -6.65 -4.43
N LEU A 393 19.56 -7.87 -3.99
CA LEU A 393 19.61 -8.23 -2.57
C LEU A 393 21.05 -8.17 -2.04
N ILE A 394 22.01 -8.71 -2.79
CA ILE A 394 23.42 -8.63 -2.41
C ILE A 394 23.87 -7.17 -2.37
N THR A 395 23.51 -6.37 -3.37
CA THR A 395 23.81 -4.92 -3.38
C THR A 395 23.18 -4.21 -2.18
N ALA A 396 21.91 -4.49 -1.87
CA ALA A 396 21.20 -3.92 -0.72
C ALA A 396 21.89 -4.23 0.61
N LEU A 397 22.27 -5.49 0.82
CA LEU A 397 22.98 -5.91 2.03
C LEU A 397 24.36 -5.26 2.12
N ILE A 398 25.10 -5.16 1.01
CA ILE A 398 26.39 -4.46 0.97
C ILE A 398 26.20 -2.99 1.34
N THR A 399 25.22 -2.30 0.74
CA THR A 399 24.93 -0.89 1.02
C THR A 399 24.56 -0.65 2.48
N GLN A 400 23.72 -1.50 3.05
CA GLN A 400 23.33 -1.46 4.45
C GLN A 400 24.54 -1.66 5.39
N HIS A 401 25.37 -2.68 5.14
CA HIS A 401 26.53 -2.96 5.98
C HIS A 401 27.62 -1.89 5.82
N LEU A 402 27.78 -1.34 4.61
CA LEU A 402 28.69 -0.22 4.35
C LEU A 402 28.25 1.02 5.14
N PHE A 403 26.95 1.33 5.18
CA PHE A 403 26.44 2.41 6.02
C PHE A 403 26.80 2.21 7.49
N TYR A 404 26.50 1.02 8.05
CA TYR A 404 26.82 0.71 9.45
C TYR A 404 28.32 0.79 9.74
N ALA A 405 29.16 0.29 8.83
CA ALA A 405 30.61 0.39 8.95
C ALA A 405 31.09 1.84 8.95
N LEU A 406 30.56 2.69 8.07
CA LEU A 406 30.90 4.12 8.04
C LEU A 406 30.47 4.85 9.32
N VAL A 407 29.30 4.51 9.89
CA VAL A 407 28.87 5.08 11.18
C VAL A 407 29.78 4.60 12.31
N ALA A 408 30.14 3.31 12.33
CA ALA A 408 31.07 2.75 13.32
C ALA A 408 32.45 3.40 13.28
N ILE A 409 32.94 3.75 12.08
CA ILE A 409 34.25 4.39 11.89
C ILE A 409 34.19 5.89 12.23
N ASN A 410 33.23 6.63 11.66
CA ASN A 410 33.22 8.09 11.74
C ASN A 410 32.55 8.62 13.02
N VAL A 411 31.60 7.87 13.59
CA VAL A 411 30.84 8.29 14.78
C VAL A 411 30.65 7.09 15.74
N PRO A 412 31.73 6.56 16.33
CA PRO A 412 31.72 5.30 17.08
C PRO A 412 30.78 5.30 18.29
N ALA A 413 30.65 6.45 18.99
CA ALA A 413 29.73 6.58 20.12
C ALA A 413 28.26 6.40 19.71
N LEU A 414 27.88 6.97 18.56
CA LEU A 414 26.53 6.84 18.00
C LEU A 414 26.23 5.40 17.56
N TYR A 415 27.23 4.73 16.96
CA TYR A 415 27.09 3.32 16.60
C TYR A 415 26.90 2.43 17.82
N ALA A 416 27.70 2.65 18.87
CA ALA A 416 27.64 1.86 20.10
C ALA A 416 26.30 2.02 20.85
N ASP A 417 25.69 3.20 20.81
CA ASP A 417 24.36 3.43 21.39
C ASP A 417 23.24 2.82 20.55
N GLY A 418 23.32 2.97 19.22
CA GLY A 418 22.24 2.59 18.30
C GLY A 418 22.23 1.12 17.85
N MET A 419 23.39 0.46 17.82
CA MET A 419 23.55 -0.85 17.16
C MET A 419 24.16 -1.91 18.08
N SER A 420 23.68 -3.14 17.92
CA SER A 420 24.23 -4.33 18.54
C SER A 420 24.40 -5.45 17.51
N PRO A 421 25.23 -6.48 17.76
CA PRO A 421 25.37 -7.62 16.83
C PRO A 421 24.04 -8.33 16.54
N ALA A 422 23.16 -8.44 17.54
CA ALA A 422 21.83 -9.01 17.38
C ALA A 422 20.94 -8.14 16.48
N LEU A 423 20.99 -6.81 16.66
CA LEU A 423 20.25 -5.86 15.81
C LEU A 423 20.75 -5.88 14.38
N LEU A 424 22.05 -6.00 14.14
CA LEU A 424 22.61 -6.13 12.79
C LEU A 424 22.03 -7.36 12.06
N GLY A 425 21.95 -8.50 12.74
CA GLY A 425 21.30 -9.70 12.21
C GLY A 425 19.81 -9.50 11.93
N LEU A 426 19.09 -8.86 12.86
CA LEU A 426 17.66 -8.57 12.72
C LEU A 426 17.38 -7.61 11.55
N MET A 427 18.17 -6.54 11.41
CA MET A 427 18.04 -5.58 10.31
C MET A 427 18.39 -6.20 8.97
N SER A 428 19.36 -7.12 8.93
CA SER A 428 19.69 -7.88 7.71
C SER A 428 18.54 -8.81 7.31
N LEU A 429 17.93 -9.50 8.28
CA LEU A 429 16.76 -10.33 8.06
C LEU A 429 15.57 -9.51 7.54
N LEU A 430 15.32 -8.33 8.12
CA LEU A 430 14.28 -7.41 7.65
C LEU A 430 14.50 -7.02 6.19
N THR A 431 15.73 -6.63 5.81
CA THR A 431 16.09 -6.30 4.42
C THR A 431 15.85 -7.48 3.48
N ILE A 432 16.25 -8.71 3.86
CA ILE A 432 16.02 -9.92 3.06
C ILE A 432 14.52 -10.15 2.85
N VAL A 433 13.73 -10.07 3.91
CA VAL A 433 12.28 -10.35 3.88
C VAL A 433 11.55 -9.31 3.04
N VAL A 434 11.93 -8.03 3.14
CA VAL A 434 11.44 -6.95 2.28
C VAL A 434 11.78 -7.23 0.82
N ALA A 435 13.03 -7.60 0.51
CA ALA A 435 13.45 -7.89 -0.86
C ALA A 435 12.63 -9.02 -1.48
N VAL A 436 12.46 -10.12 -0.73
CA VAL A 436 11.66 -11.27 -1.17
C VAL A 436 10.20 -10.87 -1.37
N GLY A 437 9.61 -10.10 -0.45
CA GLY A 437 8.24 -9.60 -0.58
C GLY A 437 8.02 -8.72 -1.81
N LEU A 438 8.92 -7.76 -2.05
CA LEU A 438 8.87 -6.88 -3.21
C LEU A 438 9.01 -7.64 -4.52
N VAL A 439 10.01 -8.51 -4.63
CA VAL A 439 10.30 -9.25 -5.87
C VAL A 439 9.22 -10.30 -6.15
N SER A 440 8.78 -11.05 -5.14
CA SER A 440 7.69 -12.03 -5.32
C SER A 440 6.40 -11.35 -5.76
N GLY A 441 6.06 -10.19 -5.16
CA GLY A 441 4.94 -9.35 -5.60
C GLY A 441 5.11 -8.88 -7.04
N ALA A 442 6.23 -8.25 -7.38
CA ALA A 442 6.49 -7.72 -8.72
C ALA A 442 6.47 -8.79 -9.82
N VAL A 443 7.11 -9.95 -9.59
CA VAL A 443 7.08 -11.06 -10.55
C VAL A 443 5.67 -11.65 -10.68
N SER A 444 4.91 -11.76 -9.57
CA SER A 444 3.51 -12.21 -9.62
C SER A 444 2.61 -11.25 -10.40
N PHE A 445 2.77 -9.94 -10.21
CA PHE A 445 2.02 -8.92 -10.95
C PHE A 445 2.47 -8.80 -12.41
N SER A 446 3.74 -9.05 -12.73
CA SER A 446 4.22 -8.97 -14.12
C SER A 446 3.59 -10.04 -15.02
N ILE A 447 3.22 -11.21 -14.50
CA ILE A 447 2.41 -12.21 -15.23
C ILE A 447 1.08 -11.61 -15.70
N HIS A 448 0.53 -10.69 -14.89
CA HIS A 448 -0.77 -10.08 -15.09
C HIS A 448 -0.72 -8.78 -15.90
N ALA A 449 0.45 -8.23 -16.20
CA ALA A 449 0.52 -6.99 -16.94
C ALA A 449 0.51 -7.23 -18.45
N GLY A 450 -0.20 -6.37 -19.19
CA GLY A 450 -0.23 -6.32 -20.66
C GLY A 450 0.91 -5.49 -21.28
N SER A 451 1.49 -4.58 -20.50
CA SER A 451 2.62 -3.73 -20.90
C SER A 451 3.49 -3.41 -19.68
N VAL A 452 4.73 -2.96 -19.90
CA VAL A 452 5.63 -2.55 -18.79
C VAL A 452 4.97 -1.46 -17.94
N ARG A 453 4.18 -0.58 -18.56
CA ARG A 453 3.34 0.42 -17.89
C ARG A 453 2.34 -0.21 -16.92
N GLU A 454 1.54 -1.16 -17.40
CA GLU A 454 0.58 -1.87 -16.54
C GLU A 454 1.30 -2.59 -15.40
N ALA A 455 2.47 -3.15 -15.66
CA ALA A 455 3.27 -3.85 -14.64
C ALA A 455 3.72 -2.88 -13.55
N SER A 456 4.33 -1.76 -13.94
CA SER A 456 4.78 -0.70 -13.04
C SER A 456 3.65 -0.17 -12.16
N MET A 457 2.49 0.09 -12.75
CA MET A 457 1.30 0.53 -12.02
C MET A 457 0.69 -0.54 -11.11
N MET A 458 0.88 -1.83 -11.39
CA MET A 458 0.45 -2.91 -10.51
C MET A 458 1.46 -3.16 -9.38
N ALA A 459 2.76 -3.02 -9.64
CA ALA A 459 3.77 -3.17 -8.59
C ALA A 459 3.78 -2.06 -7.56
N SER A 460 3.31 -0.85 -7.88
CA SER A 460 3.10 0.18 -6.87
C SER A 460 2.10 -0.27 -5.78
N ALA A 461 1.18 -1.21 -6.09
CA ALA A 461 0.32 -1.84 -5.10
C ALA A 461 1.07 -2.76 -4.10
N VAL A 462 2.31 -3.16 -4.41
CA VAL A 462 3.21 -3.88 -3.49
C VAL A 462 4.20 -2.92 -2.86
N LEU A 463 4.87 -2.12 -3.69
CA LEU A 463 5.93 -1.21 -3.28
C LEU A 463 5.44 -0.22 -2.22
N LEU A 464 4.27 0.41 -2.44
CA LEU A 464 3.82 1.47 -1.55
C LEU A 464 3.40 0.95 -0.17
N PRO A 465 2.64 -0.15 -0.03
CA PRO A 465 2.40 -0.76 1.27
C PRO A 465 3.65 -1.23 1.99
N THR A 466 4.61 -1.85 1.27
CA THR A 466 5.88 -2.26 1.90
C THR A 466 6.73 -1.06 2.34
N THR A 467 6.74 0.02 1.56
CA THR A 467 7.41 1.27 1.93
C THR A 467 6.72 1.91 3.13
N ALA A 468 5.38 1.94 3.15
CA ALA A 468 4.59 2.43 4.27
C ALA A 468 4.89 1.64 5.55
N LEU A 469 4.94 0.31 5.46
CA LEU A 469 5.23 -0.56 6.59
C LEU A 469 6.66 -0.41 7.09
N LEU A 470 7.63 -0.14 6.21
CA LEU A 470 8.98 0.23 6.61
C LEU A 470 8.99 1.59 7.32
N GLN A 471 8.38 2.62 6.73
CA GLN A 471 8.32 3.96 7.32
C GLN A 471 7.59 3.98 8.67
N ALA A 472 6.54 3.17 8.83
CA ALA A 472 5.79 3.04 10.07
C ALA A 472 6.61 2.42 11.21
N GLN A 473 7.77 1.80 10.93
CA GLN A 473 8.62 1.24 11.98
C GLN A 473 9.43 2.32 12.72
N ALA A 474 9.69 3.47 12.08
CA ALA A 474 10.61 4.47 12.62
C ALA A 474 10.29 4.95 14.04
N PRO A 475 9.02 5.18 14.44
CA PRO A 475 8.69 5.52 15.83
C PRO A 475 9.06 4.42 16.83
N TYR A 476 8.96 3.14 16.44
CA TYR A 476 9.37 2.02 17.30
C TYR A 476 10.88 1.91 17.43
N PHE A 477 11.63 2.27 16.38
CA PHE A 477 13.07 2.42 16.45
C PHE A 477 13.46 3.53 17.43
N ILE A 478 12.83 4.72 17.33
CA ILE A 478 13.03 5.83 18.28
C ILE A 478 12.72 5.40 19.72
N ALA A 479 11.62 4.66 19.92
CA ALA A 479 11.23 4.12 21.23
C ALA A 479 12.06 2.91 21.70
N ARG A 480 13.09 2.48 20.94
CA ARG A 480 13.92 1.28 21.20
C ARG A 480 13.11 -0.03 21.36
N ARG A 481 11.92 -0.10 20.76
CA ARG A 481 11.01 -1.26 20.76
C ARG A 481 11.28 -2.19 19.58
N PHE A 482 12.47 -2.79 19.59
CA PHE A 482 12.91 -3.70 18.53
C PHE A 482 12.14 -5.03 18.50
N ASP A 483 11.43 -5.35 19.58
CA ASP A 483 10.49 -6.48 19.66
C ASP A 483 9.38 -6.38 18.60
N VAL A 484 8.96 -5.16 18.26
CA VAL A 484 7.91 -4.90 17.24
C VAL A 484 8.42 -5.19 15.83
N VAL A 485 9.73 -5.15 15.58
CA VAL A 485 10.31 -5.45 14.26
C VAL A 485 10.03 -6.90 13.84
N TRP A 486 9.95 -7.84 14.80
CA TRP A 486 9.56 -9.21 14.52
C TRP A 486 8.15 -9.34 13.93
N LEU A 487 7.21 -8.50 14.38
CA LEU A 487 5.86 -8.47 13.81
C LEU A 487 5.87 -7.97 12.37
N ALA A 488 6.69 -6.96 12.08
CA ALA A 488 6.87 -6.48 10.70
C ALA A 488 7.49 -7.55 9.80
N ILE A 489 8.53 -8.24 10.28
CA ILE A 489 9.15 -9.37 9.56
C ILE A 489 8.12 -10.47 9.29
N LEU A 490 7.33 -10.87 10.29
CA LEU A 490 6.30 -11.88 10.14
C LEU A 490 5.24 -11.44 9.11
N ALA A 491 4.74 -10.20 9.21
CA ALA A 491 3.74 -9.66 8.31
C ALA A 491 4.23 -9.65 6.85
N ILE A 492 5.45 -9.15 6.60
CA ILE A 492 6.03 -9.12 5.25
C ILE A 492 6.30 -10.54 4.74
N THR A 493 6.74 -11.46 5.60
CA THR A 493 6.96 -12.87 5.23
C THR A 493 5.66 -13.54 4.79
N VAL A 494 4.56 -13.33 5.53
CA VAL A 494 3.24 -13.87 5.15
C VAL A 494 2.80 -13.30 3.79
N VAL A 495 2.95 -11.99 3.58
CA VAL A 495 2.63 -11.34 2.30
C VAL A 495 3.50 -11.88 1.16
N ALA A 496 4.81 -12.07 1.41
CA ALA A 496 5.75 -12.63 0.44
C ALA A 496 5.38 -14.07 0.04
N LEU A 497 5.05 -14.91 1.03
CA LEU A 497 4.59 -16.28 0.77
C LEU A 497 3.26 -16.31 0.01
N ALA A 498 2.35 -15.39 0.32
CA ALA A 498 1.09 -15.24 -0.39
C ALA A 498 1.33 -14.88 -1.87
N PHE A 499 2.20 -13.91 -2.16
CA PHE A 499 2.57 -13.56 -3.53
C PHE A 499 3.29 -14.68 -4.26
N LEU A 500 4.22 -15.37 -3.59
CA LEU A 500 4.94 -16.51 -4.16
C LEU A 500 3.95 -17.61 -4.58
N ARG A 501 3.04 -17.98 -3.67
CA ARG A 501 2.01 -18.99 -3.92
C ARG A 501 1.06 -18.56 -5.04
N SER A 502 0.58 -17.33 -4.99
CA SER A 502 -0.29 -16.73 -6.02
C SER A 502 0.37 -16.75 -7.39
N GLY A 503 1.63 -16.30 -7.48
CA GLY A 503 2.40 -16.29 -8.72
C GLY A 503 2.57 -17.69 -9.29
N MET A 504 2.96 -18.66 -8.47
CA MET A 504 3.13 -20.05 -8.91
C MET A 504 1.83 -20.70 -9.38
N GLN A 505 0.68 -20.42 -8.75
CA GLN A 505 -0.61 -21.01 -9.13
C GLN A 505 -1.18 -20.39 -10.40
N THR A 506 -0.96 -19.09 -10.60
CA THR A 506 -1.56 -18.35 -11.72
C THR A 506 -0.68 -18.38 -12.98
N PHE A 507 0.61 -18.69 -12.82
CA PHE A 507 1.53 -18.81 -13.93
C PHE A 507 1.18 -20.03 -14.79
N GLN A 508 0.61 -19.77 -15.96
CA GLN A 508 0.38 -20.76 -17.00
C GLN A 508 0.99 -20.24 -18.30
N ARG A 509 2.07 -20.87 -18.77
CA ARG A 509 2.82 -20.38 -19.94
C ARG A 509 1.94 -20.20 -21.19
N ALA A 510 1.00 -21.10 -21.40
CA ALA A 510 0.10 -21.10 -22.57
C ALA A 510 -0.99 -20.01 -22.50
N ALA A 511 -1.44 -19.64 -21.29
CA ALA A 511 -2.50 -18.65 -21.10
C ALA A 511 -2.01 -17.20 -21.29
N ILE A 512 -0.70 -16.97 -21.27
CA ILE A 512 -0.11 -15.64 -21.46
C ILE A 512 -0.32 -15.15 -22.91
N PHE A 513 -0.35 -16.06 -23.89
CA PHE A 513 -0.55 -15.73 -25.31
C PHE A 513 -2.02 -15.58 -25.72
N SER A 514 -2.95 -16.29 -25.07
CA SER A 514 -4.37 -16.31 -25.44
C SER A 514 -5.24 -15.28 -24.72
N ARG A 515 -4.73 -14.62 -23.68
CA ARG A 515 -5.47 -13.58 -22.94
C ARG A 515 -5.54 -12.29 -23.77
N ASN A 516 -6.50 -12.21 -24.69
CA ASN A 516 -7.08 -10.94 -25.12
C ASN A 516 -7.82 -10.34 -23.92
N ARG A 517 -7.15 -9.46 -23.19
CA ARG A 517 -7.72 -8.86 -21.98
C ARG A 517 -8.65 -7.72 -22.37
N GLU A 518 -9.94 -8.03 -22.43
CA GLU A 518 -10.99 -7.03 -22.61
C GLU A 518 -10.93 -6.00 -21.48
N THR A 519 -10.91 -4.72 -21.85
CA THR A 519 -10.92 -3.61 -20.90
C THR A 519 -12.23 -3.63 -20.10
N MET A 520 -12.14 -3.81 -18.78
CA MET A 520 -13.30 -3.75 -17.88
C MET A 520 -13.81 -2.31 -17.81
N SER A 521 -14.87 -2.00 -18.56
CA SER A 521 -15.57 -0.72 -18.43
C SER A 521 -16.40 -0.67 -17.15
N LEU A 522 -16.59 0.52 -16.57
CA LEU A 522 -17.33 0.71 -15.33
C LEU A 522 -18.78 0.16 -15.41
N ARG A 523 -19.40 0.28 -16.59
CA ARG A 523 -20.73 -0.30 -16.88
C ARG A 523 -20.71 -1.84 -16.80
N ARG A 524 -19.66 -2.47 -17.30
CA ARG A 524 -19.50 -3.93 -17.27
C ARG A 524 -19.20 -4.43 -15.86
N ILE A 525 -18.42 -3.69 -15.08
CA ILE A 525 -18.18 -3.98 -13.66
C ILE A 525 -19.52 -4.01 -12.92
N TRP A 526 -20.34 -2.97 -13.07
CA TRP A 526 -21.64 -2.90 -12.41
C TRP A 526 -22.62 -3.99 -12.88
N SER A 527 -22.69 -4.28 -14.18
CA SER A 527 -23.57 -5.33 -14.69
C SER A 527 -23.15 -6.72 -14.20
N THR A 528 -21.85 -6.98 -14.11
CA THR A 528 -21.28 -8.23 -13.59
C THR A 528 -21.53 -8.37 -12.09
N PHE A 529 -21.29 -7.31 -11.32
CA PHE A 529 -21.61 -7.26 -9.89
C PHE A 529 -23.09 -7.54 -9.64
N ARG A 530 -24.00 -6.89 -10.37
CA ARG A 530 -25.44 -7.11 -10.24
C ARG A 530 -25.85 -8.55 -10.54
N ARG A 531 -25.20 -9.21 -11.51
CA ARG A 531 -25.43 -10.64 -11.81
C ARG A 531 -25.02 -11.52 -10.64
N PHE A 532 -23.79 -11.36 -10.13
CA PHE A 532 -23.29 -12.12 -8.97
C PHE A 532 -24.10 -11.86 -7.69
N PHE A 533 -24.59 -10.64 -7.50
CA PHE A 533 -25.46 -10.29 -6.39
C PHE A 533 -26.84 -10.95 -6.51
N SER A 534 -27.39 -11.01 -7.72
CA SER A 534 -28.76 -11.54 -7.92
C SER A 534 -28.80 -13.07 -7.87
N GLU A 535 -27.79 -13.76 -8.40
CA GLU A 535 -27.76 -15.22 -8.52
C GLU A 535 -26.44 -15.77 -7.95
N TYR A 536 -26.51 -16.69 -6.99
CA TYR A 536 -25.32 -17.42 -6.51
C TYR A 536 -25.00 -18.58 -7.46
N GLN A 537 -23.74 -18.64 -7.86
CA GLN A 537 -23.09 -19.81 -8.46
C GLN A 537 -21.72 -19.97 -7.80
N PRO A 538 -21.16 -21.19 -7.73
CA PRO A 538 -19.82 -21.42 -7.19
C PRO A 538 -18.77 -20.54 -7.87
N ALA A 539 -17.74 -20.13 -7.13
CA ALA A 539 -16.66 -19.35 -7.72
C ALA A 539 -15.95 -20.10 -8.86
N GLY A 540 -15.72 -19.41 -9.98
CA GLY A 540 -15.11 -19.96 -11.20
C GLY A 540 -16.10 -20.38 -12.29
N THR A 541 -17.40 -20.32 -12.02
CA THR A 541 -18.45 -20.60 -13.01
C THR A 541 -18.51 -19.48 -14.07
N PRO A 542 -18.38 -19.76 -15.38
CA PRO A 542 -18.25 -18.72 -16.39
C PRO A 542 -19.52 -17.85 -16.52
N LEU A 543 -19.36 -16.58 -16.92
CA LEU A 543 -20.44 -15.58 -16.94
C LEU A 543 -21.65 -15.95 -17.81
N TYR A 544 -21.46 -16.76 -18.86
CA TYR A 544 -22.55 -17.21 -19.73
C TYR A 544 -23.42 -18.30 -19.08
N ALA A 545 -22.94 -18.96 -18.03
CA ALA A 545 -23.70 -19.98 -17.30
C ALA A 545 -24.68 -19.39 -16.29
N TYR A 546 -24.56 -18.09 -15.97
CA TYR A 546 -25.53 -17.39 -15.14
C TYR A 546 -26.83 -17.18 -15.92
N ARG A 547 -27.94 -17.62 -15.34
CA ARG A 547 -29.26 -17.53 -15.97
C ARG A 547 -29.84 -16.11 -15.92
N GLY A 548 -29.29 -15.25 -15.05
CA GLY A 548 -29.75 -13.88 -14.89
C GLY A 548 -31.05 -13.78 -14.08
N LEU A 549 -31.22 -14.68 -13.12
CA LEU A 549 -32.42 -14.71 -12.28
C LEU A 549 -32.53 -13.42 -11.43
N PRO A 550 -33.76 -12.94 -11.17
CA PRO A 550 -33.95 -11.85 -10.22
C PRO A 550 -33.54 -12.28 -8.82
N PHE A 551 -33.13 -11.30 -8.00
CA PHE A 551 -32.81 -11.52 -6.59
C PHE A 551 -34.06 -11.98 -5.81
N SER A 552 -33.90 -13.01 -4.96
CA SER A 552 -34.97 -13.54 -4.11
C SER A 552 -34.41 -13.86 -2.71
N PRO A 553 -34.90 -13.20 -1.64
CA PRO A 553 -34.48 -13.50 -0.27
C PRO A 553 -34.75 -14.95 0.13
N TRP A 554 -35.89 -15.51 -0.28
CA TRP A 554 -36.25 -16.89 0.04
C TRP A 554 -35.27 -17.90 -0.56
N ARG A 555 -34.87 -17.69 -1.84
CA ARG A 555 -33.84 -18.51 -2.48
C ARG A 555 -32.50 -18.37 -1.75
N PHE A 556 -32.16 -17.16 -1.32
CA PHE A 556 -30.94 -16.90 -0.59
C PHE A 556 -30.86 -17.70 0.71
N TYR A 557 -31.84 -17.58 1.61
CA TYR A 557 -31.80 -18.28 2.90
C TYR A 557 -31.86 -19.81 2.75
N ARG A 558 -32.64 -20.34 1.78
CA ARG A 558 -32.86 -21.78 1.63
C ARG A 558 -31.74 -22.51 0.88
N TYR A 559 -31.13 -21.88 -0.12
CA TYR A 559 -30.19 -22.54 -1.03
C TYR A 559 -28.85 -21.83 -1.17
N GLU A 560 -28.84 -20.51 -1.34
CA GLU A 560 -27.58 -19.79 -1.63
C GLU A 560 -26.69 -19.68 -0.38
N PHE A 561 -27.26 -19.36 0.79
CA PHE A 561 -26.50 -19.16 2.02
C PHE A 561 -25.84 -20.45 2.54
N PRO A 562 -26.53 -21.61 2.60
CA PRO A 562 -25.86 -22.87 2.97
C PRO A 562 -24.75 -23.27 2.00
N ALA A 563 -24.95 -23.07 0.69
CA ALA A 563 -23.92 -23.34 -0.31
C ALA A 563 -22.70 -22.40 -0.13
N LEU A 564 -22.95 -21.13 0.16
CA LEU A 564 -21.91 -20.16 0.44
C LEU A 564 -21.15 -20.49 1.73
N LEU A 565 -21.81 -20.96 2.80
CA LEU A 565 -21.13 -21.42 4.02
C LEU A 565 -20.21 -22.61 3.75
N TYR A 566 -20.61 -23.53 2.87
CA TYR A 566 -19.75 -24.63 2.44
C TYR A 566 -18.50 -24.12 1.70
N GLU A 567 -18.66 -23.12 0.85
CA GLU A 567 -17.53 -22.46 0.18
C GLU A 567 -16.62 -21.72 1.18
N LEU A 568 -17.20 -21.11 2.22
CA LEU A 568 -16.49 -20.38 3.26
C LEU A 568 -15.85 -21.27 4.34
N ARG A 569 -15.93 -22.60 4.26
CA ARG A 569 -15.40 -23.52 5.30
C ARG A 569 -13.93 -23.27 5.68
N LEU A 570 -13.08 -22.96 4.70
CA LEU A 570 -11.67 -22.67 4.93
C LEU A 570 -11.48 -21.28 5.56
N PRO A 571 -12.04 -20.19 4.99
CA PRO A 571 -12.06 -18.89 5.66
C PRO A 571 -12.65 -18.92 7.08
N LEU A 572 -13.70 -19.69 7.32
CA LEU A 572 -14.31 -19.90 8.64
C LEU A 572 -13.35 -20.62 9.59
N ALA A 573 -12.65 -21.66 9.14
CA ALA A 573 -11.63 -22.32 9.94
C ALA A 573 -10.50 -21.35 10.33
N VAL A 574 -10.10 -20.45 9.42
CA VAL A 574 -9.09 -19.41 9.69
C VAL A 574 -9.62 -18.36 10.67
N SER A 575 -10.88 -17.91 10.56
CA SER A 575 -11.47 -17.00 11.55
C SER A 575 -11.62 -17.66 12.93
N MET A 576 -11.92 -18.95 12.98
CA MET A 576 -11.94 -19.72 14.23
C MET A 576 -10.55 -19.84 14.84
N LEU A 577 -9.53 -20.08 14.02
CA LEU A 577 -8.14 -20.08 14.48
C LEU A 577 -7.74 -18.70 15.03
N ALA A 578 -8.18 -17.62 14.39
CA ALA A 578 -7.97 -16.26 14.89
C ALA A 578 -8.59 -16.09 16.29
N ALA A 579 -9.84 -16.50 16.48
CA ALA A 579 -10.52 -16.47 17.78
C ALA A 579 -9.77 -17.28 18.85
N VAL A 580 -9.40 -18.53 18.56
CA VAL A 580 -8.66 -19.39 19.50
C VAL A 580 -7.31 -18.79 19.85
N SER A 581 -6.54 -18.34 18.84
CA SER A 581 -5.24 -17.69 19.07
C SER A 581 -5.37 -16.41 19.89
N GLY A 582 -6.44 -15.64 19.66
CA GLY A 582 -6.79 -14.47 20.43
C GLY A 582 -7.01 -14.81 21.90
N THR A 583 -7.91 -15.77 22.20
CA THR A 583 -8.19 -16.19 23.58
C THR A 583 -6.94 -16.67 24.30
N VAL A 584 -6.12 -17.52 23.66
CA VAL A 584 -4.85 -18.01 24.24
C VAL A 584 -3.93 -16.84 24.53
N LEU A 585 -3.74 -15.93 23.58
CA LEU A 585 -2.90 -14.74 23.76
C LEU A 585 -3.42 -13.86 24.90
N GLY A 586 -4.73 -13.58 24.96
CA GLY A 586 -5.35 -12.83 26.03
C GLY A 586 -5.10 -13.43 27.41
N LEU A 587 -5.28 -14.76 27.54
CA LEU A 587 -5.01 -15.48 28.78
C LEU A 587 -3.53 -15.39 29.18
N THR A 588 -2.60 -15.58 28.25
CA THR A 588 -1.16 -15.45 28.54
C THR A 588 -0.77 -14.04 28.95
N LEU A 589 -1.34 -13.02 28.29
CA LEU A 589 -1.09 -11.61 28.62
C LEU A 589 -1.67 -11.26 30.00
N SER A 590 -2.80 -11.83 30.40
CA SER A 590 -3.42 -11.53 31.71
C SER A 590 -2.53 -11.85 32.91
N GLN A 591 -1.59 -12.78 32.75
CA GLN A 591 -0.66 -13.21 33.79
C GLN A 591 0.49 -12.21 34.01
N THR A 592 0.86 -11.46 32.97
CA THR A 592 2.07 -10.63 32.95
C THR A 592 1.77 -9.14 32.81
N LEU A 593 0.72 -8.80 32.08
CA LEU A 593 0.30 -7.43 31.81
C LEU A 593 -0.89 -7.07 32.68
N VAL A 594 -0.72 -6.08 33.55
CA VAL A 594 -1.78 -5.48 34.35
C VAL A 594 -2.16 -4.14 33.71
N LEU A 595 -3.42 -4.01 33.30
CA LEU A 595 -3.96 -2.77 32.73
C LEU A 595 -4.81 -2.05 33.80
N PRO A 596 -4.32 -0.94 34.39
CA PRO A 596 -5.06 -0.21 35.43
C PRO A 596 -6.51 0.14 35.07
N PRO A 597 -6.86 0.54 33.84
CA PRO A 597 -8.26 0.79 33.46
C PRO A 597 -9.13 -0.47 33.53
N VAL A 598 -8.58 -1.64 33.19
CA VAL A 598 -9.30 -2.91 33.27
C VAL A 598 -9.50 -3.30 34.73
N GLU A 599 -8.48 -3.16 35.57
CA GLU A 599 -8.61 -3.45 37.01
C GLU A 599 -9.67 -2.57 37.68
N GLN A 600 -9.75 -1.29 37.31
CA GLN A 600 -10.81 -0.38 37.76
C GLN A 600 -12.19 -0.83 37.26
N ALA A 601 -12.32 -1.24 35.99
CA ALA A 601 -13.57 -1.74 35.45
C ALA A 601 -14.01 -3.05 36.15
N LEU A 602 -13.07 -3.92 36.49
CA LEU A 602 -13.32 -5.19 37.19
C LEU A 602 -13.91 -4.96 38.60
N THR A 603 -13.47 -3.92 39.32
CA THR A 603 -14.05 -3.60 40.64
C THR A 603 -15.48 -3.05 40.57
N MET A 604 -15.92 -2.59 39.39
CA MET A 604 -17.27 -2.06 39.15
C MET A 604 -18.19 -3.04 38.41
N LEU A 605 -17.82 -4.32 38.27
CA LEU A 605 -18.64 -5.33 37.56
C LEU A 605 -20.08 -5.45 38.12
N ALA A 606 -20.29 -5.25 39.41
CA ALA A 606 -21.63 -5.35 40.01
C ALA A 606 -22.57 -4.20 39.62
N TYR A 607 -22.04 -3.06 39.15
CA TYR A 607 -22.79 -1.82 38.92
C TYR A 607 -22.94 -1.47 37.44
N GLY A 608 -22.98 -2.48 36.56
CA GLY A 608 -23.00 -2.31 35.10
C GLY A 608 -23.94 -1.19 34.57
N PRO A 609 -23.71 -0.70 33.34
CA PRO A 609 -24.40 0.47 32.81
C PRO A 609 -25.92 0.27 32.78
N ALA A 610 -26.69 1.34 33.01
CA ALA A 610 -28.15 1.26 32.97
C ALA A 610 -28.67 0.85 31.57
N PRO A 611 -29.75 0.05 31.49
CA PRO A 611 -30.36 -0.33 30.21
C PRO A 611 -30.74 0.93 29.42
N SER A 612 -30.25 1.06 28.19
CA SER A 612 -30.57 2.22 27.36
C SER A 612 -30.55 1.91 25.86
N LEU A 613 -31.51 2.51 25.15
CA LEU A 613 -31.56 2.42 23.69
C LEU A 613 -30.39 3.15 23.03
N LEU A 614 -29.86 4.19 23.69
CA LEU A 614 -28.68 4.91 23.21
C LEU A 614 -27.43 4.04 23.26
N LEU A 615 -27.24 3.26 24.34
CA LEU A 615 -26.17 2.26 24.42
C LEU A 615 -26.30 1.23 23.29
N ALA A 616 -27.50 0.67 23.10
CA ALA A 616 -27.76 -0.26 21.99
C ALA A 616 -27.43 0.35 20.62
N GLY A 617 -27.83 1.60 20.37
CA GLY A 617 -27.53 2.33 19.14
C GLY A 617 -26.03 2.57 18.93
N PHE A 618 -25.30 2.89 19.99
CA PHE A 618 -23.85 3.07 19.96
C PHE A 618 -23.12 1.76 19.63
N VAL A 619 -23.46 0.68 20.33
CA VAL A 619 -22.93 -0.67 20.10
C VAL A 619 -23.20 -1.12 18.66
N PHE A 620 -24.44 -0.96 18.19
CA PHE A 620 -24.84 -1.28 16.83
C PHE A 620 -23.98 -0.53 15.80
N ALA A 621 -23.86 0.80 15.93
CA ALA A 621 -23.08 1.61 15.01
C ALA A 621 -21.58 1.23 15.03
N ASN A 622 -21.03 0.94 16.21
CA ASN A 622 -19.64 0.52 16.36
C ASN A 622 -19.37 -0.82 15.67
N ASN A 623 -20.21 -1.83 15.90
CA ASN A 623 -20.06 -3.17 15.34
C ASN A 623 -20.28 -3.19 13.82
N LEU A 624 -21.27 -2.44 13.33
CA LEU A 624 -21.53 -2.26 11.91
C LEU A 624 -20.31 -1.65 11.20
N ARG A 625 -19.73 -0.61 11.81
CA ARG A 625 -18.54 0.09 11.31
C ARG A 625 -17.32 -0.84 11.24
N VAL A 626 -17.03 -1.58 12.31
CA VAL A 626 -15.90 -2.53 12.33
C VAL A 626 -16.06 -3.61 11.27
N SER A 627 -17.27 -4.15 11.10
CA SER A 627 -17.58 -5.15 10.06
C SER A 627 -17.40 -4.57 8.64
N ILE A 628 -17.91 -3.37 8.35
CA ILE A 628 -17.76 -2.75 7.03
C ILE A 628 -16.29 -2.47 6.72
N LEU A 629 -15.59 -1.80 7.64
CA LEU A 629 -14.21 -1.38 7.41
C LEU A 629 -13.28 -2.58 7.26
N SER A 630 -13.40 -3.60 8.11
CA SER A 630 -12.56 -4.80 8.00
C SER A 630 -12.75 -5.52 6.66
N ASN A 631 -13.99 -5.67 6.18
CA ASN A 631 -14.29 -6.30 4.89
C ASN A 631 -13.85 -5.44 3.70
N LEU A 632 -14.05 -4.12 3.75
CA LEU A 632 -13.62 -3.20 2.70
C LEU A 632 -12.10 -3.18 2.55
N LEU A 633 -11.38 -3.27 3.67
CA LEU A 633 -9.92 -3.30 3.71
C LEU A 633 -9.33 -4.70 3.44
N ALA A 634 -10.18 -5.72 3.31
CA ALA A 634 -9.74 -7.10 3.18
C ALA A 634 -8.93 -7.40 1.90
N PRO A 635 -9.31 -6.94 0.70
CA PRO A 635 -8.51 -7.14 -0.51
C PRO A 635 -7.09 -6.58 -0.35
N PHE A 636 -6.97 -5.45 0.32
CA PHE A 636 -5.72 -4.70 0.42
C PHE A 636 -4.78 -5.23 1.48
N SER A 637 -5.35 -5.73 2.57
CA SER A 637 -4.62 -6.39 3.64
C SER A 637 -4.41 -7.88 3.41
N LEU A 638 -4.82 -8.41 2.24
CA LEU A 638 -4.85 -9.85 1.95
C LEU A 638 -5.59 -10.66 3.04
N GLY A 639 -6.62 -10.07 3.65
CA GLY A 639 -7.42 -10.68 4.71
C GLY A 639 -6.91 -10.47 6.15
N VAL A 640 -5.82 -9.73 6.36
CA VAL A 640 -5.29 -9.48 7.72
C VAL A 640 -6.27 -8.71 8.60
N PHE A 641 -6.99 -7.70 8.09
CA PHE A 641 -7.96 -6.98 8.94
C PHE A 641 -9.14 -7.84 9.39
N PRO A 642 -9.84 -8.56 8.50
CA PRO A 642 -10.86 -9.52 8.91
C PRO A 642 -10.34 -10.58 9.88
N PHE A 643 -9.07 -10.99 9.76
CA PHE A 643 -8.45 -11.90 10.72
C PHE A 643 -8.30 -11.28 12.12
N LEU A 644 -7.89 -10.01 12.19
CA LEU A 644 -7.64 -9.32 13.46
C LEU A 644 -8.92 -9.08 14.27
N VAL A 645 -10.08 -8.87 13.62
CA VAL A 645 -11.34 -8.59 14.32
C VAL A 645 -11.68 -9.68 15.36
N PRO A 646 -11.86 -10.97 14.99
CA PRO A 646 -12.08 -12.02 15.97
C PRO A 646 -10.86 -12.23 16.87
N ALA A 647 -9.63 -12.13 16.38
CA ALA A 647 -8.45 -12.28 17.23
C ALA A 647 -8.44 -11.29 18.42
N VAL A 648 -8.75 -10.01 18.16
CA VAL A 648 -8.78 -8.97 19.19
C VAL A 648 -9.97 -9.14 20.15
N VAL A 649 -11.17 -9.39 19.63
CA VAL A 649 -12.37 -9.60 20.47
C VAL A 649 -12.16 -10.78 21.42
N PHE A 650 -11.68 -11.90 20.91
CA PHE A 650 -11.44 -13.09 21.72
C PHE A 650 -10.21 -12.93 22.64
N ALA A 651 -9.22 -12.12 22.27
CA ALA A 651 -8.13 -11.75 23.18
C ALA A 651 -8.61 -10.89 24.35
N GLN A 652 -9.53 -9.95 24.13
CA GLN A 652 -10.13 -9.18 25.22
C GLN A 652 -10.92 -10.07 26.18
N ILE A 653 -11.74 -10.98 25.64
CA ILE A 653 -12.49 -11.96 26.45
C ILE A 653 -11.53 -12.83 27.27
N GLY A 654 -10.47 -13.36 26.63
CA GLY A 654 -9.46 -14.19 27.30
C GLY A 654 -8.69 -13.41 28.36
N TYR A 655 -8.32 -12.17 28.08
CA TYR A 655 -7.60 -11.30 29.01
C TYR A 655 -8.43 -10.99 30.26
N ILE A 656 -9.67 -10.53 30.10
CA ILE A 656 -10.57 -10.21 31.22
C ILE A 656 -10.83 -11.45 32.08
N SER A 657 -11.13 -12.59 31.44
CA SER A 657 -11.36 -13.86 32.16
C SER A 657 -10.13 -14.30 32.95
N GLY A 658 -8.93 -14.12 32.39
CA GLY A 658 -7.67 -14.42 33.06
C GLY A 658 -7.37 -13.48 34.23
N ARG A 659 -7.68 -12.18 34.11
CA ARG A 659 -7.50 -11.20 35.20
C ARG A 659 -8.40 -11.52 36.40
N ILE A 660 -9.66 -11.88 36.17
CA ILE A 660 -10.60 -12.30 37.23
C ILE A 660 -10.04 -13.52 37.99
N LEU A 661 -9.49 -14.51 37.26
CA LEU A 661 -8.91 -15.71 37.86
C LEU A 661 -7.71 -15.40 38.78
N VAL A 662 -6.90 -14.42 38.39
CA VAL A 662 -5.72 -13.97 39.16
C VAL A 662 -6.13 -13.16 40.39
N GLN A 663 -7.14 -12.29 40.29
CA GLN A 663 -7.59 -11.43 41.39
C GLN A 663 -8.31 -12.19 42.51
N ASN A 664 -9.18 -13.14 42.19
CA ASN A 664 -10.08 -13.79 43.16
C ASN A 664 -9.57 -15.15 43.70
N GLY A 665 -8.30 -15.49 43.45
CA GLY A 665 -7.71 -16.72 43.98
C GLY A 665 -8.35 -17.99 43.41
N ALA A 666 -8.22 -18.22 42.11
CA ALA A 666 -8.42 -19.51 41.43
C ALA A 666 -9.75 -20.25 41.69
N THR A 667 -10.85 -19.56 42.02
CA THR A 667 -12.19 -20.17 41.98
C THR A 667 -12.79 -20.03 40.57
N ILE A 668 -13.21 -21.16 39.98
CA ILE A 668 -13.73 -21.24 38.60
C ILE A 668 -15.11 -20.55 38.46
N VAL A 669 -15.76 -20.25 39.58
CA VAL A 669 -17.13 -19.70 39.62
C VAL A 669 -17.17 -18.26 39.10
N ASP A 670 -16.14 -17.45 39.37
CA ASP A 670 -16.16 -16.01 39.04
C ASP A 670 -15.97 -15.71 37.54
N PRO A 671 -15.07 -16.40 36.79
CA PRO A 671 -14.98 -16.21 35.34
C PRO A 671 -16.22 -16.75 34.59
N LEU A 672 -16.82 -17.84 35.07
CA LEU A 672 -18.04 -18.38 34.47
C LEU A 672 -19.23 -17.44 34.69
N GLN A 673 -19.34 -16.82 35.86
CA GLN A 673 -20.33 -15.78 36.13
C GLN A 673 -20.14 -14.59 35.19
N PHE A 674 -18.91 -14.12 34.97
CA PHE A 674 -18.63 -13.07 33.99
C PHE A 674 -19.09 -13.48 32.58
N ILE A 675 -18.73 -14.68 32.11
CA ILE A 675 -19.14 -15.16 30.78
C ILE A 675 -20.66 -15.25 30.67
N VAL A 676 -21.35 -15.76 31.68
CA VAL A 676 -22.82 -15.93 31.64
C VAL A 676 -23.55 -14.60 31.75
N ALA A 677 -23.08 -13.68 32.59
CA ALA A 677 -23.75 -12.40 32.83
C ALA A 677 -23.44 -11.37 31.73
N TYR A 678 -22.17 -11.24 31.36
CA TYR A 678 -21.71 -10.23 30.41
C TYR A 678 -21.72 -10.73 28.98
N LEU A 679 -21.18 -11.93 28.69
CA LEU A 679 -20.94 -12.34 27.30
C LEU A 679 -22.11 -13.10 26.68
N LEU A 680 -22.70 -14.06 27.40
CA LEU A 680 -23.65 -15.02 26.84
C LEU A 680 -24.94 -14.41 26.28
N PRO A 681 -25.59 -13.39 26.90
CA PRO A 681 -26.88 -12.90 26.43
C PRO A 681 -26.85 -12.45 24.97
N HIS A 682 -25.84 -11.67 24.57
CA HIS A 682 -25.68 -11.15 23.22
C HIS A 682 -24.64 -11.93 22.40
N GLY A 683 -23.59 -12.46 23.04
CA GLY A 683 -22.46 -13.14 22.41
C GLY A 683 -22.81 -14.43 21.66
N VAL A 684 -23.92 -15.09 22.01
CA VAL A 684 -24.43 -16.26 21.26
C VAL A 684 -24.81 -15.88 19.82
N ILE A 685 -25.22 -14.63 19.59
CA ILE A 685 -25.54 -14.10 18.25
C ILE A 685 -24.35 -13.35 17.67
N GLU A 686 -23.71 -12.52 18.48
CA GLU A 686 -22.66 -11.62 18.03
C GLU A 686 -21.39 -12.35 17.58
N LEU A 687 -20.90 -13.33 18.36
CA LEU A 687 -19.64 -14.02 18.08
C LEU A 687 -19.70 -14.83 16.76
N PRO A 688 -20.73 -15.66 16.49
CA PRO A 688 -20.86 -16.32 15.20
C PRO A 688 -20.99 -15.33 14.04
N THR A 689 -21.69 -14.22 14.26
CA THR A 689 -21.86 -13.18 13.24
C THR A 689 -20.52 -12.54 12.85
N PHE A 690 -19.66 -12.24 13.82
CA PHE A 690 -18.32 -11.73 13.55
C PHE A 690 -17.40 -12.75 12.89
N LEU A 691 -17.51 -14.03 13.24
CA LEU A 691 -16.75 -15.09 12.58
C LEU A 691 -17.15 -15.22 11.10
N ILE A 692 -18.45 -15.17 10.78
CA ILE A 692 -18.94 -15.18 9.39
C ILE A 692 -18.48 -13.91 8.66
N SER A 693 -18.58 -12.74 9.29
CA SER A 693 -18.09 -11.47 8.73
C SER A 693 -16.59 -11.55 8.43
N ALA A 694 -15.78 -12.08 9.35
CA ALA A 694 -14.35 -12.27 9.17
C ALA A 694 -14.03 -13.24 8.03
N ALA A 695 -14.77 -14.35 7.93
CA ALA A 695 -14.62 -15.33 6.87
C ALA A 695 -14.92 -14.77 5.48
N LEU A 696 -15.94 -13.93 5.34
CA LEU A 696 -16.23 -13.22 4.08
C LEU A 696 -15.07 -12.30 3.67
N GLY A 697 -14.56 -11.53 4.63
CA GLY A 697 -13.41 -10.66 4.40
C GLY A 697 -12.17 -11.46 4.02
N LEU A 698 -11.86 -12.55 4.74
CA LEU A 698 -10.77 -13.46 4.40
C LEU A 698 -10.92 -14.03 2.99
N ARG A 699 -12.12 -14.44 2.58
CA ARG A 699 -12.41 -14.92 1.22
C ARG A 699 -12.21 -13.84 0.16
N MET A 700 -12.57 -12.60 0.49
CA MET A 700 -12.37 -11.44 -0.38
C MET A 700 -10.88 -11.07 -0.50
N GLY A 701 -10.13 -11.11 0.60
CA GLY A 701 -8.67 -10.95 0.61
C GLY A 701 -7.96 -12.01 -0.24
N ALA A 702 -8.38 -13.27 -0.11
CA ALA A 702 -7.85 -14.38 -0.89
C ALA A 702 -8.23 -14.32 -2.38
N ALA A 703 -9.24 -13.55 -2.77
CA ALA A 703 -9.71 -13.48 -4.16
C ALA A 703 -8.67 -12.87 -5.11
N LEU A 704 -7.73 -12.07 -4.59
CA LEU A 704 -6.61 -11.51 -5.35
C LEU A 704 -5.48 -12.51 -5.59
N LEU A 705 -5.37 -13.54 -4.74
CA LEU A 705 -4.25 -14.48 -4.73
C LEU A 705 -4.50 -15.75 -5.54
N SER A 706 -5.77 -16.06 -5.82
CA SER A 706 -6.14 -17.27 -6.56
C SER A 706 -7.39 -17.02 -7.37
N THR A 707 -7.40 -17.48 -8.62
CA THR A 707 -8.58 -17.41 -9.50
C THR A 707 -9.11 -18.82 -9.74
N PRO A 708 -10.28 -19.19 -9.19
CA PRO A 708 -10.89 -20.48 -9.46
C PRO A 708 -11.41 -20.54 -10.90
N GLY A 709 -11.17 -21.65 -11.58
CA GLY A 709 -11.68 -21.90 -12.94
C GLY A 709 -11.18 -20.87 -13.96
N ASN A 710 -12.11 -20.31 -14.74
CA ASN A 710 -11.83 -19.36 -15.81
C ASN A 710 -11.99 -17.89 -15.41
N PHE A 711 -12.16 -17.60 -14.11
CA PHE A 711 -12.29 -16.22 -13.65
C PHE A 711 -11.00 -15.43 -13.85
N THR A 712 -11.15 -14.16 -14.23
CA THR A 712 -10.12 -13.16 -14.03
C THR A 712 -10.04 -12.76 -12.55
N VAL A 713 -8.91 -12.19 -12.13
CA VAL A 713 -8.74 -11.65 -10.76
C VAL A 713 -9.85 -10.65 -10.41
N GLY A 714 -10.21 -9.79 -11.36
CA GLY A 714 -11.28 -8.81 -11.21
C GLY A 714 -12.66 -9.46 -11.04
N GLU A 715 -12.99 -10.48 -11.83
CA GLU A 715 -14.26 -11.21 -11.69
C GLU A 715 -14.36 -11.96 -10.36
N ASN A 716 -13.27 -12.61 -9.92
CA ASN A 716 -13.25 -13.29 -8.63
C ASN A 716 -13.41 -12.31 -7.46
N LEU A 717 -12.78 -11.14 -7.53
CA LEU A 717 -12.95 -10.08 -6.54
C LEU A 717 -14.39 -9.54 -6.56
N LEU A 718 -14.96 -9.27 -7.73
CA LEU A 718 -16.34 -8.80 -7.86
C LEU A 718 -17.34 -9.83 -7.34
N TRP A 719 -17.10 -11.11 -7.60
CA TRP A 719 -17.90 -12.21 -7.07
C TRP A 719 -17.84 -12.22 -5.54
N ALA A 720 -16.64 -12.17 -4.96
CA ALA A 720 -16.47 -12.18 -3.50
C ALA A 720 -17.09 -10.94 -2.84
N ALA A 721 -16.94 -9.77 -3.46
CA ALA A 721 -17.58 -8.52 -3.02
C ALA A 721 -19.11 -8.62 -3.07
N ALA A 722 -19.68 -9.15 -4.16
CA ALA A 722 -21.11 -9.30 -4.30
C ALA A 722 -21.69 -10.25 -3.24
N GLN A 723 -21.04 -11.40 -2.99
CA GLN A 723 -21.49 -12.30 -1.91
C GLN A 723 -21.34 -11.67 -0.53
N THR A 724 -20.26 -10.92 -0.29
CA THR A 724 -20.05 -10.23 0.98
C THR A 724 -21.13 -9.19 1.23
N VAL A 725 -21.42 -8.31 0.27
CA VAL A 725 -22.50 -7.31 0.41
C VAL A 725 -23.86 -7.99 0.63
N LYS A 726 -24.13 -9.08 -0.09
CA LYS A 726 -25.38 -9.84 0.04
C LYS A 726 -25.56 -10.42 1.44
N VAL A 727 -24.57 -11.15 1.95
CA VAL A 727 -24.62 -11.71 3.32
C VAL A 727 -24.62 -10.61 4.36
N TRP A 728 -23.89 -9.54 4.12
CA TRP A 728 -23.82 -8.43 5.05
C TRP A 728 -25.18 -7.77 5.27
N LEU A 729 -25.92 -7.49 4.17
CA LEU A 729 -27.25 -6.90 4.22
C LEU A 729 -28.32 -7.84 4.82
N LEU A 730 -28.26 -9.14 4.52
CA LEU A 730 -29.33 -10.09 4.85
C LEU A 730 -29.09 -10.88 6.14
N ILE A 731 -27.85 -10.96 6.62
CA ILE A 731 -27.46 -11.76 7.79
C ILE A 731 -26.76 -10.87 8.82
N ILE A 732 -25.63 -10.26 8.46
CA ILE A 732 -24.76 -9.59 9.44
C ILE A 732 -25.45 -8.38 10.06
N ALA A 733 -25.95 -7.44 9.27
CA ALA A 733 -26.57 -6.22 9.80
C ALA A 733 -27.81 -6.51 10.67
N PRO A 734 -28.75 -7.40 10.26
CA PRO A 734 -29.86 -7.79 11.13
C PRO A 734 -29.42 -8.48 12.44
N LEU A 735 -28.47 -9.41 12.38
CA LEU A 735 -28.01 -10.12 13.58
C LEU A 735 -27.24 -9.22 14.54
N VAL A 736 -26.42 -8.30 14.03
CA VAL A 736 -25.73 -7.29 14.84
C VAL A 736 -26.74 -6.35 15.50
N LEU A 737 -27.84 -5.99 14.82
CA LEU A 737 -28.91 -5.19 15.43
C LEU A 737 -29.56 -5.93 16.60
N VAL A 738 -29.92 -7.21 16.41
CA VAL A 738 -30.50 -8.02 17.48
C VAL A 738 -29.53 -8.16 18.66
N ALA A 739 -28.26 -8.48 18.40
CA ALA A 739 -27.24 -8.58 19.44
C ALA A 739 -27.08 -7.26 20.21
N ALA A 740 -27.01 -6.12 19.51
CA ALA A 740 -26.85 -4.81 20.14
C ALA A 740 -28.08 -4.40 20.98
N LEU A 741 -29.30 -4.77 20.57
CA LEU A 741 -30.51 -4.57 21.38
C LEU A 741 -30.47 -5.40 22.66
N ILE A 742 -30.02 -6.66 22.58
CA ILE A 742 -29.82 -7.50 23.76
C ILE A 742 -28.73 -6.92 24.64
N GLU A 743 -27.62 -6.47 24.07
CA GLU A 743 -26.49 -5.88 24.80
C GLU A 743 -26.85 -4.58 25.52
N GLY A 744 -27.58 -3.68 24.87
CA GLY A 744 -27.93 -2.39 25.48
C GLY A 744 -29.12 -2.44 26.43
N LEU A 745 -30.01 -3.43 26.31
CA LEU A 745 -31.27 -3.48 27.08
C LEU A 745 -31.36 -4.65 28.05
N ILE A 746 -30.88 -5.84 27.66
CA ILE A 746 -31.07 -7.08 28.43
C ILE A 746 -29.82 -7.41 29.24
N THR A 747 -28.62 -7.33 28.66
CA THR A 747 -27.36 -7.65 29.35
C THR A 747 -27.20 -6.86 30.66
N PRO A 748 -27.48 -5.54 30.74
CA PRO A 748 -27.52 -4.80 32.00
C PRO A 748 -28.44 -5.39 33.08
N LEU A 749 -29.62 -5.87 32.70
CA LEU A 749 -30.58 -6.48 33.62
C LEU A 749 -30.06 -7.82 34.13
N VAL A 750 -29.41 -8.60 33.26
CA VAL A 750 -28.78 -9.87 33.64
C VAL A 750 -27.62 -9.63 34.61
N ILE A 751 -26.79 -8.61 34.36
CA ILE A 751 -25.68 -8.24 35.25
C ILE A 751 -26.20 -7.91 36.65
N MET A 752 -27.21 -7.04 36.78
CA MET A 752 -27.83 -6.67 38.06
C MET A 752 -28.55 -7.83 38.77
N TRP A 753 -28.85 -8.92 38.06
CA TRP A 753 -29.48 -10.10 38.64
C TRP A 753 -28.46 -11.12 39.13
N VAL A 754 -27.29 -11.21 38.47
CA VAL A 754 -26.23 -12.16 38.80
C VAL A 754 -25.28 -11.62 39.88
N TYR A 755 -24.98 -10.32 39.85
CA TYR A 755 -24.15 -9.60 40.83
C TYR A 755 -25.02 -8.79 41.78
#